data_AF-A0A2U1SXQ9-F1
#
_entry.id   AF-A0A2U1SXQ9-F1
#
_cell.length_a   1.000
_cell.length_b   1.000
_cell.length_c   1.000
_cell.angle_alpha   90.00
_cell.angle_beta   90.00
_cell.angle_gamma   90.00
#
_symmetry.space_group_name_H-M   'P 1'
#
loop_
_entity.id
_entity.type
_entity.pdbx_description
1 polymer ?
#
loop_
_entity_poly.entity_id
_entity_poly.type
_entity_poly.pdbx_seq_one_letter_code
_entity_poly.pdbx_strand_id
1 'polypeptide(L)'
;MDAVWVALGILVLVLTLLDVFLTALNYDEAGFVAGRLARWQWSLTRMFTRRIARRWRPVVLRQVTGLQLIVTVAVWVGGTILGYGLIYFGSMEGKNFLFSGQHPDLFAAVYFSAAQLATVGTSQLTPNTDLLSALSILETLTGVLLLSLVLTFLFGVYDVVSSLRSLSTQFYSPVRAVGTPVTSLKPYFPDGQENGLDSHLQGIFDSFGAYTDGLRLHHAAYYFQSGRDTFSLPFSLQMLVGTIGALRWGLPASHPSTKQPALLLLTEQFEGFQGYMHPLLRWTNSDVPETVSRADFTQQIEALGREAGQRPPRGRVRRSDSGDPWVREFAVITIDMAELVGALPFEDMREAYDRYLEWLPFAYKADRFTSAVARDLDYQPVYSDPSEAAPTAVLAPAPEEKPPSQRWGIAEFIRSRATLIDPGYSRLISALRALMSAALAVAILAVGLPAFGLEPMPAAVFGGVIAMFTGGASGGGAHGIKRLASLITVIPIVLALALNGLFASDPVVSTIVVAVLAFVGVGAALLGPRFAALGQLLFISYYFTLLLHLQASELVPFSIAALTGVLSSVLIQMIPNRGAHARLVRGGVAAFERRLVRSLDPLIDTVSAARWDPDLVRRTRNEMKQTHHTAAFLAGQLTGDDPDIGLTHEQANALRIRLHDAELGLVNLGEAARHATGAGIPITVRAHLAGVLQTLQKHIRSYPDRPAWVRISTDLGSSPKEDRKTAEAEAVQAIAQALPPRETVERWPQPARRVVAAALELQRASDALYWARVDDLVYNPANDEGEELSDDGSRITETTNPATTSGAADAPGAHSVTQSGARGTVAAGPAQADTAPIWRRAIQAGLSTGIALFLGSFVSSTHQFWAAMPAYQAIGGSDGETFVKGTQKIVGTIAGATVGFGIAILAGPNPAILLPVLAVCVFGTVFFRSASSPLTTFWQTMMFAQLYEFMGRLSTEAIGVRILETVIGAVVALVIAALVLPTRTRTKYATQAEKLAQTIESITTETLDMWKHATSLTAEDVDRLSKIEIRMTEQLRDLQVTATPLRHGLGKFDPGSIDTQLTGFWELLYYTRQFVASAEQGRTAKAKLTVEQWEKLEKATRDNFAALLSVFRGQSVGPADADIGLDDLGDDAEPREAEAALRALARANQTVALMVNDASPQAAEVWWRRAQK
;
A
#
# COMPACT_ATOMS: atom_id res chain seq x y z
N MET A 1 38.17 -41.85 -17.72
CA MET A 1 37.76 -40.43 -17.85
C MET A 1 38.31 -39.62 -16.67
N ASP A 2 39.45 -40.05 -16.11
CA ASP A 2 39.68 -39.92 -14.67
C ASP A 2 40.70 -38.81 -14.39
N ALA A 3 41.63 -38.62 -15.34
CA ALA A 3 42.48 -37.45 -15.42
C ALA A 3 41.68 -36.13 -15.54
N VAL A 4 40.46 -36.17 -16.12
CA VAL A 4 39.59 -34.98 -16.23
C VAL A 4 39.08 -34.56 -14.86
N TRP A 5 38.63 -35.52 -14.04
CA TRP A 5 38.16 -35.25 -12.68
C TRP A 5 39.29 -34.79 -11.76
N VAL A 6 40.47 -35.41 -11.87
CA VAL A 6 41.67 -34.97 -11.12
C VAL A 6 42.10 -33.57 -11.54
N ALA A 7 42.18 -33.27 -12.84
CA ALA A 7 42.54 -31.94 -13.32
C ALA A 7 41.51 -30.87 -12.91
N LEU A 8 40.22 -31.20 -12.97
CA LEU A 8 39.15 -30.32 -12.50
C LEU A 8 39.25 -30.08 -10.98
N GLY A 9 39.51 -31.12 -10.20
CA GLY A 9 39.68 -31.02 -8.75
C GLY A 9 40.88 -30.16 -8.36
N ILE A 10 42.03 -30.33 -9.04
CA ILE A 10 43.22 -29.47 -8.85
C ILE A 10 42.88 -28.02 -9.20
N LEU A 11 42.20 -27.77 -10.32
CA LEU A 11 41.82 -26.42 -10.73
C LEU A 11 40.91 -25.75 -9.68
N VAL A 12 39.87 -26.45 -9.22
CA VAL A 12 38.96 -25.96 -8.18
C VAL A 12 39.70 -25.68 -6.88
N LEU A 13 40.60 -26.59 -6.47
CA LEU A 13 41.40 -26.44 -5.25
C LEU A 13 42.35 -25.23 -5.32
N VAL A 14 43.13 -25.11 -6.41
CA VAL A 14 44.09 -24.01 -6.61
C VAL A 14 43.37 -22.68 -6.65
N LEU A 15 42.26 -22.59 -7.38
CA LEU A 15 41.43 -21.38 -7.39
C LEU A 15 40.96 -21.09 -5.96
N THR A 16 40.32 -22.03 -5.28
CA THR A 16 39.77 -21.78 -3.93
C THR A 16 40.84 -21.30 -2.95
N LEU A 17 42.01 -21.95 -2.91
CA LEU A 17 43.12 -21.55 -2.04
C LEU A 17 43.71 -20.19 -2.42
N LEU A 18 43.79 -19.87 -3.72
CA LEU A 18 44.21 -18.55 -4.18
C LEU A 18 43.20 -17.47 -3.75
N ASP A 19 41.90 -17.76 -3.79
CA ASP A 19 40.86 -16.82 -3.33
C ASP A 19 41.00 -16.53 -1.84
N VAL A 20 41.20 -17.57 -1.03
CA VAL A 20 41.43 -17.46 0.42
C VAL A 20 42.67 -16.60 0.68
N PHE A 21 43.78 -16.90 -0.01
CA PHE A 21 45.03 -16.16 0.15
C PHE A 21 44.86 -14.68 -0.20
N LEU A 22 44.25 -14.37 -1.36
CA LEU A 22 44.02 -12.99 -1.78
C LEU A 22 43.09 -12.25 -0.82
N THR A 23 42.01 -12.89 -0.37
CA THR A 23 41.02 -12.23 0.50
C THR A 23 41.51 -12.04 1.94
N ALA A 24 42.35 -12.95 2.45
CA ALA A 24 42.80 -12.91 3.84
C ALA A 24 44.12 -12.15 4.04
N LEU A 25 45.01 -12.12 3.04
CA LEU A 25 46.38 -11.62 3.20
C LEU A 25 46.77 -10.51 2.22
N ASN A 26 46.06 -10.31 1.10
CA ASN A 26 46.44 -9.28 0.14
C ASN A 26 45.78 -7.92 0.47
N TYR A 27 46.56 -6.85 0.41
CA TYR A 27 46.15 -5.51 0.84
C TYR A 27 45.21 -4.79 -0.14
N ASP A 28 45.27 -5.09 -1.45
CA ASP A 28 44.52 -4.35 -2.48
C ASP A 28 43.49 -5.20 -3.26
N GLU A 29 43.42 -6.51 -3.03
CA GLU A 29 42.57 -7.42 -3.83
C GLU A 29 41.45 -8.08 -3.01
N ALA A 30 40.19 -7.87 -3.41
CA ALA A 30 39.01 -8.42 -2.75
C ALA A 30 38.77 -9.94 -2.94
N GLY A 31 39.74 -10.66 -3.52
CA GLY A 31 39.54 -12.02 -4.03
C GLY A 31 38.63 -12.06 -5.27
N PHE A 32 38.75 -13.13 -6.07
CA PHE A 32 37.99 -13.26 -7.31
C PHE A 32 36.60 -13.88 -7.09
N VAL A 33 36.43 -14.75 -6.09
CA VAL A 33 35.15 -15.33 -5.68
C VAL A 33 34.57 -14.52 -4.53
N ALA A 34 35.30 -14.32 -3.43
CA ALA A 34 34.79 -13.63 -2.25
C ALA A 34 34.20 -12.23 -2.55
N GLY A 35 34.93 -11.37 -3.26
CA GLY A 35 34.45 -10.03 -3.62
C GLY A 35 33.25 -10.01 -4.59
N ARG A 36 33.14 -11.00 -5.48
CA ARG A 36 31.94 -11.14 -6.35
C ARG A 36 30.75 -11.67 -5.56
N LEU A 37 30.99 -12.63 -4.68
CA LEU A 37 30.01 -13.24 -3.81
C LEU A 37 29.41 -12.21 -2.84
N ALA A 38 30.24 -11.37 -2.21
CA ALA A 38 29.78 -10.30 -1.31
C ALA A 38 28.88 -9.29 -2.03
N ARG A 39 29.25 -8.86 -3.25
CA ARG A 39 28.42 -7.98 -4.11
C ARG A 39 27.10 -8.63 -4.51
N TRP A 40 27.14 -9.89 -4.90
CA TRP A 40 25.94 -10.65 -5.28
C TRP A 40 24.98 -10.80 -4.10
N GLN A 41 25.51 -11.14 -2.93
CA GLN A 41 24.75 -11.22 -1.69
C GLN A 41 24.18 -9.87 -1.26
N TRP A 42 24.94 -8.78 -1.41
CA TRP A 42 24.43 -7.42 -1.18
C TRP A 42 23.28 -7.10 -2.12
N SER A 43 23.43 -7.37 -3.41
CA SER A 43 22.37 -7.15 -4.41
C SER A 43 21.10 -7.94 -4.11
N LEU A 44 21.23 -9.21 -3.73
CA LEU A 44 20.12 -10.06 -3.29
C LEU A 44 19.46 -9.53 -2.02
N THR A 45 20.27 -9.17 -1.02
CA THR A 45 19.75 -8.65 0.25
C THR A 45 19.01 -7.36 0.01
N ARG A 46 19.55 -6.45 -0.81
CA ARG A 46 18.90 -5.21 -1.21
C ARG A 46 17.60 -5.45 -1.97
N MET A 47 17.57 -6.42 -2.89
CA MET A 47 16.34 -6.80 -3.60
C MET A 47 15.25 -7.29 -2.63
N PHE A 48 15.64 -8.04 -1.60
CA PHE A 48 14.73 -8.57 -0.59
C PHE A 48 14.29 -7.53 0.45
N THR A 49 15.22 -6.75 1.01
CA THR A 49 14.93 -5.71 2.01
C THR A 49 14.05 -4.61 1.43
N ARG A 50 14.25 -4.25 0.16
CA ARG A 50 13.34 -3.36 -0.57
C ARG A 50 11.92 -3.89 -0.58
N ARG A 51 11.70 -5.21 -0.61
CA ARG A 51 10.35 -5.82 -0.59
C ARG A 51 9.73 -5.92 0.80
N ILE A 52 10.51 -5.72 1.85
CA ILE A 52 10.07 -5.84 3.25
C ILE A 52 9.56 -4.50 3.81
N ALA A 53 8.66 -4.58 4.79
CA ALA A 53 8.17 -3.43 5.56
C ALA A 53 9.32 -2.79 6.36
N ARG A 54 9.35 -1.46 6.41
CA ARG A 54 10.45 -0.67 7.01
C ARG A 54 10.89 -1.17 8.38
N ARG A 55 9.94 -1.52 9.27
CA ARG A 55 10.19 -2.04 10.62
C ARG A 55 11.15 -3.24 10.71
N TRP A 56 11.21 -4.08 9.68
CA TRP A 56 12.06 -5.29 9.70
C TRP A 56 13.38 -5.09 8.95
N ARG A 57 13.52 -4.02 8.16
CA ARG A 57 14.71 -3.79 7.36
C ARG A 57 15.98 -3.65 8.21
N PRO A 58 16.02 -2.87 9.30
CA PRO A 58 17.23 -2.75 10.12
C PRO A 58 17.66 -4.10 10.71
N VAL A 59 16.70 -4.94 11.11
CA VAL A 59 16.98 -6.29 11.65
C VAL A 59 17.64 -7.17 10.59
N VAL A 60 17.11 -7.17 9.35
CA VAL A 60 17.67 -7.97 8.25
C VAL A 60 19.02 -7.41 7.80
N LEU A 61 19.15 -6.08 7.67
CA LEU A 61 20.38 -5.42 7.24
C LEU A 61 21.53 -5.65 8.24
N ARG A 62 21.25 -5.68 9.54
CA ARG A 62 22.26 -6.02 10.58
C ARG A 62 22.87 -7.41 10.40
N GLN A 63 22.16 -8.34 9.77
CA GLN A 63 22.66 -9.70 9.56
C GLN A 63 23.51 -9.84 8.28
N VAL A 64 23.60 -8.80 7.44
CA VAL A 64 24.30 -8.86 6.15
C VAL A 64 25.74 -9.27 6.31
N THR A 65 26.49 -8.60 7.19
CA THR A 65 27.92 -8.90 7.39
C THR A 65 28.12 -10.30 7.94
N GLY A 66 27.33 -10.71 8.94
CA GLY A 66 27.40 -12.05 9.50
C GLY A 66 27.10 -13.13 8.46
N LEU A 67 26.06 -12.93 7.64
CA LEU A 67 25.72 -13.83 6.55
C LEU A 67 26.81 -13.86 5.47
N GLN A 68 27.39 -12.71 5.13
CA GLN A 68 28.51 -12.61 4.18
C GLN A 68 29.72 -13.41 4.63
N LEU A 69 30.10 -13.28 5.90
CA LEU A 69 31.20 -14.02 6.50
C LEU A 69 30.91 -15.54 6.46
N ILE A 70 29.75 -15.97 6.96
CA ILE A 70 29.38 -17.39 7.00
C ILE A 70 29.37 -18.01 5.61
N VAL A 71 28.76 -17.34 4.62
CA VAL A 71 28.66 -17.90 3.27
C VAL A 71 30.02 -17.90 2.56
N THR A 72 30.86 -16.90 2.77
CA THR A 72 32.23 -16.88 2.22
C THR A 72 33.06 -18.04 2.78
N VAL A 73 33.03 -18.24 4.10
CA VAL A 73 33.71 -19.37 4.75
C VAL A 73 33.16 -20.71 4.26
N ALA A 74 31.83 -20.83 4.11
CA ALA A 74 31.21 -22.05 3.58
C ALA A 74 31.62 -22.34 2.14
N VAL A 75 31.78 -21.31 1.30
CA VAL A 75 32.28 -21.46 -0.08
C VAL A 75 33.73 -21.91 -0.10
N TRP A 76 34.59 -21.39 0.79
CA TRP A 76 35.99 -21.82 0.89
C TRP A 76 36.12 -23.25 1.40
N VAL A 77 35.40 -23.61 2.47
CA VAL A 77 35.37 -24.98 3.00
C VAL A 77 34.80 -25.93 1.95
N GLY A 78 33.65 -25.59 1.36
CA GLY A 78 33.01 -26.40 0.32
C GLY A 78 33.85 -26.55 -0.95
N GLY A 79 34.51 -25.48 -1.41
CA GLY A 79 35.41 -25.50 -2.56
C GLY A 79 36.66 -26.36 -2.31
N THR A 80 37.20 -26.33 -1.08
CA THR A 80 38.33 -27.18 -0.68
C THR A 80 37.92 -28.65 -0.62
N ILE A 81 36.78 -28.97 0.02
CA ILE A 81 36.23 -30.33 0.08
C ILE A 81 35.92 -30.85 -1.33
N LEU A 82 35.32 -30.02 -2.18
CA LEU A 82 35.00 -30.40 -3.54
C LEU A 82 36.27 -30.61 -4.38
N GLY A 83 37.28 -29.74 -4.24
CA GLY A 83 38.56 -29.86 -4.94
C GLY A 83 39.26 -31.18 -4.62
N TYR A 84 39.46 -31.49 -3.34
CA TYR A 84 40.04 -32.76 -2.89
C TYR A 84 39.14 -33.96 -3.21
N GLY A 85 37.82 -33.85 -2.99
CA GLY A 85 36.84 -34.87 -3.31
C GLY A 85 36.83 -35.27 -4.79
N LEU A 86 36.97 -34.32 -5.72
CA LEU A 86 37.09 -34.61 -7.15
C LEU A 86 38.41 -35.30 -7.52
N ILE A 87 39.52 -34.95 -6.84
CA ILE A 87 40.81 -35.62 -7.00
C ILE A 87 40.71 -37.08 -6.53
N TYR A 88 40.08 -37.32 -5.36
CA TYR A 88 39.86 -38.67 -4.86
C TYR A 88 38.92 -39.47 -5.74
N PHE A 89 37.82 -38.86 -6.21
CA PHE A 89 36.86 -39.53 -7.10
C PHE A 89 37.52 -40.02 -8.39
N GLY A 90 38.34 -39.19 -9.03
CA GLY A 90 39.13 -39.60 -10.20
C GLY A 90 40.23 -40.63 -9.89
N SER A 91 40.53 -40.87 -8.61
CA SER A 91 41.53 -41.84 -8.15
C SER A 91 40.93 -43.10 -7.52
N MET A 92 39.60 -43.19 -7.39
CA MET A 92 38.87 -44.29 -6.74
C MET A 92 38.71 -45.55 -7.60
N GLU A 93 39.32 -45.60 -8.78
CA GLU A 93 39.33 -46.79 -9.65
C GLU A 93 40.42 -47.80 -9.24
N GLY A 94 40.11 -49.09 -9.35
CA GLY A 94 41.06 -50.19 -9.12
C GLY A 94 41.36 -50.47 -7.64
N LYS A 95 42.64 -50.70 -7.32
CA LYS A 95 43.11 -51.04 -5.96
C LYS A 95 43.62 -49.83 -5.17
N ASN A 96 43.30 -48.60 -5.58
CA ASN A 96 43.84 -47.38 -4.98
C ASN A 96 43.22 -47.04 -3.62
N PHE A 97 42.02 -47.52 -3.34
CA PHE A 97 41.32 -47.37 -2.06
C PHE A 97 40.82 -48.73 -1.56
N LEU A 98 40.81 -48.91 -0.23
CA LEU A 98 40.16 -50.03 0.46
C LEU A 98 38.77 -49.59 0.92
N PHE A 99 37.74 -50.35 0.55
CA PHE A 99 36.33 -50.04 0.81
C PHE A 99 35.74 -51.01 1.84
N SER A 100 35.18 -50.49 2.94
CA SER A 100 34.48 -51.29 3.95
C SER A 100 32.96 -51.04 3.88
N GLY A 101 32.29 -51.67 2.91
CA GLY A 101 30.82 -51.66 2.80
C GLY A 101 30.19 -50.49 2.03
N GLN A 102 31.00 -49.61 1.41
CA GLN A 102 30.53 -48.54 0.52
C GLN A 102 31.01 -48.73 -0.92
N HIS A 103 30.26 -48.21 -1.90
CA HIS A 103 30.63 -48.20 -3.31
C HIS A 103 31.44 -46.93 -3.65
N PRO A 104 32.37 -46.99 -4.63
CA PRO A 104 33.09 -45.81 -5.12
C PRO A 104 32.13 -44.91 -5.90
N ASP A 105 31.57 -43.90 -5.22
CA ASP A 105 30.78 -42.85 -5.82
C ASP A 105 31.31 -41.46 -5.44
N LEU A 106 30.79 -40.42 -6.11
CA LEU A 106 31.20 -39.04 -5.86
C LEU A 106 30.92 -38.63 -4.41
N PHE A 107 29.85 -39.15 -3.82
CA PHE A 107 29.46 -38.84 -2.45
C PHE A 107 30.47 -39.40 -1.44
N ALA A 108 30.94 -40.62 -1.62
CA ALA A 108 31.97 -41.26 -0.82
C ALA A 108 33.30 -40.48 -0.88
N ALA A 109 33.67 -39.97 -2.06
CA ALA A 109 34.88 -39.17 -2.23
C ALA A 109 34.80 -37.80 -1.52
N VAL A 110 33.65 -37.12 -1.66
CA VAL A 110 33.37 -35.86 -0.96
C VAL A 110 33.27 -36.07 0.56
N TYR A 111 32.66 -37.17 1.00
CA TYR A 111 32.57 -37.54 2.42
C TYR A 111 33.94 -37.81 3.03
N PHE A 112 34.80 -38.58 2.32
CA PHE A 112 36.17 -38.84 2.73
C PHE A 112 36.97 -37.53 2.88
N SER A 113 36.91 -36.65 1.87
CA SER A 113 37.55 -35.33 1.92
C SER A 113 37.03 -34.47 3.08
N ALA A 114 35.70 -34.40 3.27
CA ALA A 114 35.12 -33.64 4.37
C ALA A 114 35.61 -34.12 5.75
N ALA A 115 35.71 -35.44 5.94
CA ALA A 115 36.20 -36.02 7.19
C ALA A 115 37.70 -35.79 7.40
N GLN A 116 38.49 -35.82 6.33
CA GLN A 116 39.94 -35.59 6.39
C GLN A 116 40.29 -34.12 6.63
N LEU A 117 39.57 -33.20 5.97
CA LEU A 117 39.69 -31.76 6.19
C LEU A 117 39.25 -31.38 7.62
N ALA A 118 38.20 -32.04 8.15
CA ALA A 118 37.73 -31.85 9.53
C ALA A 118 38.62 -32.52 10.58
N THR A 119 39.69 -33.21 10.18
CA THR A 119 40.62 -33.97 11.06
C THR A 119 39.99 -35.16 11.80
N VAL A 120 38.73 -35.50 11.49
CA VAL A 120 37.99 -36.62 12.11
C VAL A 120 38.46 -37.95 11.53
N GLY A 121 38.81 -37.97 10.23
CA GLY A 121 39.14 -39.18 9.49
C GLY A 121 37.93 -40.11 9.28
N THR A 122 38.10 -41.15 8.46
CA THR A 122 37.08 -42.20 8.29
C THR A 122 37.72 -43.59 8.35
N SER A 123 37.01 -44.56 8.92
CA SER A 123 37.43 -45.97 8.91
C SER A 123 36.90 -46.76 7.71
N GLN A 124 35.99 -46.17 6.92
CA GLN A 124 35.27 -46.87 5.85
C GLN A 124 35.99 -46.83 4.51
N LEU A 125 36.87 -45.84 4.33
CA LEU A 125 37.65 -45.59 3.12
C LEU A 125 39.11 -45.31 3.54
N THR A 126 40.03 -46.15 3.10
CA THR A 126 41.46 -45.99 3.41
C THR A 126 42.28 -45.93 2.13
N PRO A 127 43.17 -44.93 1.94
CA PRO A 127 44.10 -44.89 0.82
C PRO A 127 45.03 -46.10 0.84
N ASN A 128 45.26 -46.73 -0.31
CA ASN A 128 46.14 -47.91 -0.45
C ASN A 128 47.51 -47.58 -1.10
N THR A 129 47.74 -46.32 -1.50
CA THR A 129 48.98 -45.88 -2.15
C THR A 129 49.64 -44.74 -1.37
N ASP A 130 50.98 -44.72 -1.36
CA ASP A 130 51.77 -43.70 -0.64
C ASP A 130 51.42 -42.27 -1.08
N LEU A 131 51.10 -42.09 -2.37
CA LEU A 131 50.74 -40.78 -2.93
C LEU A 131 49.38 -40.28 -2.42
N LEU A 132 48.38 -41.16 -2.32
CA LEU A 132 47.06 -40.80 -1.78
C LEU A 132 47.10 -40.60 -0.26
N SER A 133 47.92 -41.37 0.45
CA SER A 133 48.18 -41.15 1.88
C SER A 133 48.88 -39.82 2.14
N ALA A 134 49.86 -39.44 1.31
CA ALA A 134 50.48 -38.12 1.37
C ALA A 134 49.47 -37.00 1.07
N LEU A 135 48.60 -37.19 0.07
CA LEU A 135 47.55 -36.24 -0.27
C LEU A 135 46.55 -36.04 0.87
N SER A 136 46.15 -37.12 1.57
CA SER A 136 45.25 -37.01 2.73
C SER A 136 45.90 -36.29 3.91
N ILE A 137 47.22 -36.47 4.12
CA ILE A 137 47.96 -35.70 5.13
C ILE A 137 48.02 -34.21 4.74
N LEU A 138 48.28 -33.93 3.46
CA LEU A 138 48.31 -32.55 2.94
C LEU A 138 46.94 -31.87 3.09
N GLU A 139 45.85 -32.58 2.84
CA GLU A 139 44.50 -32.07 3.04
C GLU A 139 44.23 -31.71 4.51
N THR A 140 44.63 -32.57 5.46
CA THR A 140 44.52 -32.28 6.89
C THR A 140 45.33 -31.04 7.27
N LEU A 141 46.57 -30.89 6.77
CA LEU A 141 47.38 -29.69 6.98
C LEU A 141 46.74 -28.44 6.35
N THR A 142 46.15 -28.59 5.16
CA THR A 142 45.41 -27.52 4.47
C THR A 142 44.20 -27.08 5.31
N GLY A 143 43.50 -28.01 5.97
CA GLY A 143 42.39 -27.70 6.87
C GLY A 143 42.79 -26.81 8.06
N VAL A 144 43.94 -27.11 8.68
CA VAL A 144 44.49 -26.28 9.78
C VAL A 144 44.88 -24.88 9.30
N LEU A 145 45.56 -24.80 8.14
CA LEU A 145 45.93 -23.52 7.54
C LEU A 145 44.70 -22.69 7.16
N LEU A 146 43.70 -23.33 6.55
CA LEU A 146 42.44 -22.71 6.15
C LEU A 146 41.70 -22.14 7.37
N LEU A 147 41.66 -22.88 8.49
CA LEU A 147 41.06 -22.39 9.73
C LEU A 147 41.78 -21.12 10.24
N SER A 148 43.11 -21.10 10.21
CA SER A 148 43.90 -19.92 10.61
C SER A 148 43.60 -18.72 9.71
N LEU A 149 43.55 -18.90 8.38
CA LEU A 149 43.27 -17.83 7.43
C LEU A 149 41.83 -17.31 7.55
N VAL A 150 40.87 -18.20 7.78
CA VAL A 150 39.47 -17.84 8.08
C VAL A 150 39.39 -16.99 9.34
N LEU A 151 40.13 -17.35 10.39
CA LEU A 151 40.16 -16.58 11.64
C LEU A 151 40.80 -15.20 11.44
N THR A 152 41.90 -15.12 10.71
CA THR A 152 42.54 -13.84 10.31
C THR A 152 41.57 -12.94 9.57
N PHE A 153 40.86 -13.48 8.58
CA PHE A 153 39.84 -12.74 7.84
C PHE A 153 38.68 -12.26 8.74
N LEU A 154 38.19 -13.12 9.65
CA LEU A 154 37.10 -12.79 10.57
C LEU A 154 37.47 -11.62 11.49
N PHE A 155 38.66 -11.68 12.11
CA PHE A 155 39.14 -10.61 12.99
C PHE A 155 39.41 -9.32 12.22
N GLY A 156 40.00 -9.42 11.03
CA GLY A 156 40.22 -8.27 10.17
C GLY A 156 38.94 -7.52 9.83
N VAL A 157 37.86 -8.23 9.47
CA VAL A 157 36.54 -7.60 9.23
C VAL A 157 35.99 -6.92 10.49
N TYR A 158 36.17 -7.52 11.67
CA TYR A 158 35.75 -6.92 12.94
C TYR A 158 36.54 -5.65 13.27
N ASP A 159 37.83 -5.64 12.99
CA ASP A 159 38.69 -4.48 13.19
C ASP A 159 38.24 -3.29 12.33
N VAL A 160 37.85 -3.52 11.07
CA VAL A 160 37.29 -2.44 10.22
C VAL A 160 36.01 -1.86 10.82
N VAL A 161 35.12 -2.72 11.33
CA VAL A 161 33.87 -2.29 11.97
C VAL A 161 34.16 -1.49 13.26
N SER A 162 35.18 -1.89 14.02
CA SER A 162 35.64 -1.18 15.21
C SER A 162 36.21 0.21 14.86
N SER A 163 37.03 0.30 13.80
CA SER A 163 37.56 1.57 13.29
C SER A 163 36.44 2.51 12.82
N LEU A 164 35.44 2.00 12.10
CA LEU A 164 34.27 2.79 11.72
C LEU A 164 33.53 3.33 12.96
N ARG A 165 33.38 2.50 14.00
CA ARG A 165 32.74 2.91 15.25
C ARG A 165 33.52 4.04 15.92
N SER A 166 34.83 3.91 16.01
CA SER A 166 35.73 4.92 16.56
C SER A 166 35.59 6.24 15.80
N LEU A 167 35.55 6.20 14.47
CA LEU A 167 35.33 7.38 13.63
C LEU A 167 33.95 8.02 13.89
N SER A 168 32.87 7.23 13.91
CA SER A 168 31.52 7.75 14.17
C SER A 168 31.41 8.42 15.55
N THR A 169 32.14 7.92 16.56
CA THR A 169 32.12 8.53 17.90
C THR A 169 32.80 9.90 17.99
N GLN A 170 33.72 10.23 17.08
CA GLN A 170 34.40 11.54 17.08
C GLN A 170 33.42 12.70 16.89
N PHE A 171 32.32 12.48 16.17
CA PHE A 171 31.40 13.55 15.75
C PHE A 171 30.18 13.73 16.66
N TYR A 172 30.17 13.11 17.83
CA TYR A 172 29.03 13.15 18.76
C TYR A 172 29.09 14.38 19.69
N SER A 173 27.98 15.14 19.78
CA SER A 173 27.87 16.31 20.67
C SER A 173 26.80 16.10 21.76
N PRO A 174 27.09 16.36 23.05
CA PRO A 174 26.12 16.18 24.15
C PRO A 174 24.89 17.11 24.10
N VAL A 175 24.93 18.20 23.32
CA VAL A 175 23.93 19.29 23.36
C VAL A 175 22.77 19.05 22.38
N ARG A 176 22.97 18.26 21.31
CA ARG A 176 21.94 17.79 20.37
C ARG A 176 22.41 16.47 19.75
N ALA A 177 21.62 15.41 19.85
CA ALA A 177 22.04 14.04 19.53
C ALA A 177 22.49 13.78 18.07
N VAL A 178 22.06 14.61 17.12
CA VAL A 178 22.57 14.64 15.73
C VAL A 178 22.78 16.10 15.33
N GLY A 179 23.92 16.65 15.72
CA GLY A 179 24.30 18.03 15.40
C GLY A 179 24.71 18.21 13.93
N THR A 180 24.70 19.46 13.43
CA THR A 180 25.43 19.80 12.21
C THR A 180 26.94 19.66 12.44
N PRO A 181 27.76 19.50 11.40
CA PRO A 181 29.22 19.41 11.52
C PRO A 181 29.82 20.54 12.38
N VAL A 182 29.34 21.77 12.20
CA VAL A 182 29.78 22.93 13.01
C VAL A 182 29.42 22.78 14.49
N THR A 183 28.23 22.26 14.83
CA THR A 183 27.86 22.05 16.24
C THR A 183 28.69 20.96 16.94
N SER A 184 29.27 20.01 16.21
CA SER A 184 30.23 19.06 16.79
C SER A 184 31.56 19.70 17.16
N LEU A 185 31.89 20.86 16.57
CA LEU A 185 33.10 21.61 16.90
C LEU A 185 32.96 22.48 18.15
N LYS A 186 31.72 22.75 18.60
CA LYS A 186 31.44 23.62 19.75
C LYS A 186 32.28 23.35 21.01
N PRO A 187 32.52 22.09 21.43
CA PRO A 187 33.35 21.80 22.60
C PRO A 187 34.82 22.26 22.47
N TYR A 188 35.32 22.43 21.25
CA TYR A 188 36.70 22.80 20.94
C TYR A 188 36.89 24.31 20.73
N PHE A 189 35.82 25.09 20.86
CA PHE A 189 35.83 26.55 20.81
C PHE A 189 35.19 27.16 22.07
N PRO A 190 35.69 26.86 23.29
CA PRO A 190 35.22 27.56 24.50
C PRO A 190 35.52 29.06 24.37
N ASP A 191 34.51 29.90 24.60
CA ASP A 191 34.60 31.36 24.52
C ASP A 191 35.15 31.89 23.17
N GLY A 192 34.96 31.13 22.09
CA GLY A 192 35.43 31.48 20.73
C GLY A 192 36.92 31.23 20.48
N GLN A 193 37.67 30.70 21.45
CA GLN A 193 39.10 30.38 21.35
C GLN A 193 39.30 28.89 21.09
N GLU A 194 40.26 28.52 20.25
CA GLU A 194 40.58 27.11 20.00
C GLU A 194 41.17 26.43 21.23
N ASN A 195 40.61 25.28 21.62
CA ASN A 195 41.12 24.46 22.71
C ASN A 195 41.02 22.98 22.35
N GLY A 196 42.18 22.30 22.27
CA GLY A 196 42.24 20.85 21.98
C GLY A 196 41.75 20.45 20.59
N LEU A 197 41.64 21.39 19.65
CA LEU A 197 41.17 21.11 18.28
C LEU A 197 42.17 20.22 17.51
N ASP A 198 43.47 20.44 17.68
CA ASP A 198 44.52 19.65 17.01
C ASP A 198 44.47 18.16 17.41
N SER A 199 44.31 17.86 18.71
CA SER A 199 44.19 16.47 19.19
C SER A 199 42.90 15.80 18.71
N HIS A 200 41.81 16.57 18.58
CA HIS A 200 40.57 16.06 18.00
C HIS A 200 40.71 15.75 16.51
N LEU A 201 41.34 16.64 15.73
CA LEU A 201 41.61 16.41 14.31
C LEU A 201 42.55 15.22 14.10
N GLN A 202 43.57 15.06 14.94
CA GLN A 202 44.44 13.89 14.91
C GLN A 202 43.65 12.60 15.22
N GLY A 203 42.74 12.63 16.20
CA GLY A 203 41.86 11.51 16.49
C GLY A 203 40.95 11.14 15.31
N ILE A 204 40.43 12.13 14.56
CA ILE A 204 39.66 11.88 13.34
C ILE A 204 40.56 11.28 12.25
N PHE A 205 41.76 11.83 12.05
CA PHE A 205 42.74 11.35 11.08
C PHE A 205 43.13 9.88 11.32
N ASP A 206 43.47 9.54 12.56
CA ASP A 206 43.87 8.19 12.96
C ASP A 206 42.71 7.18 12.79
N SER A 207 41.50 7.52 13.27
CA SER A 207 40.32 6.67 13.13
C SER A 207 39.90 6.48 11.67
N PHE A 208 39.95 7.56 10.86
CA PHE A 208 39.63 7.48 9.44
C PHE A 208 40.69 6.68 8.68
N GLY A 209 41.98 6.82 9.02
CA GLY A 209 43.08 6.04 8.43
C GLY A 209 42.97 4.56 8.69
N ALA A 210 42.76 4.19 9.96
CA ALA A 210 42.54 2.81 10.33
C ALA A 210 41.32 2.20 9.62
N TYR A 211 40.26 2.99 9.37
CA TYR A 211 39.12 2.55 8.59
C TYR A 211 39.44 2.39 7.09
N THR A 212 40.10 3.36 6.46
CA THR A 212 40.43 3.30 5.03
C THR A 212 41.37 2.16 4.71
N ASP A 213 42.39 1.95 5.54
CA ASP A 213 43.38 0.88 5.37
C ASP A 213 42.74 -0.49 5.62
N GLY A 214 41.93 -0.60 6.67
CA GLY A 214 41.18 -1.81 6.96
C GLY A 214 40.20 -2.18 5.85
N LEU A 215 39.55 -1.20 5.22
CA LEU A 215 38.60 -1.44 4.13
C LEU A 215 39.28 -1.92 2.84
N ARG A 216 40.52 -1.47 2.57
CA ARG A 216 41.33 -1.99 1.45
C ARG A 216 41.67 -3.46 1.65
N LEU A 217 42.07 -3.84 2.86
CA LEU A 217 42.32 -5.24 3.22
C LEU A 217 41.05 -6.09 3.20
N HIS A 218 39.95 -5.59 3.77
CA HIS A 218 38.73 -6.36 4.03
C HIS A 218 37.50 -5.72 3.40
N HIS A 219 37.43 -5.79 2.07
CA HIS A 219 36.36 -5.22 1.26
C HIS A 219 34.93 -5.66 1.68
N ALA A 220 34.77 -6.85 2.25
CA ALA A 220 33.48 -7.34 2.74
C ALA A 220 32.88 -6.43 3.84
N ALA A 221 33.74 -5.76 4.62
CA ALA A 221 33.31 -4.83 5.66
C ALA A 221 32.61 -3.58 5.11
N TYR A 222 32.75 -3.27 3.82
CA TYR A 222 32.06 -2.15 3.16
C TYR A 222 30.54 -2.23 3.32
N TYR A 223 29.97 -3.44 3.21
CA TYR A 223 28.53 -3.67 3.30
C TYR A 223 28.00 -3.74 4.73
N PHE A 224 28.83 -3.37 5.72
CA PHE A 224 28.42 -3.36 7.12
C PHE A 224 27.28 -2.37 7.37
N GLN A 225 26.27 -2.86 8.10
CA GLN A 225 25.09 -2.12 8.49
C GLN A 225 24.85 -2.29 9.98
N SER A 226 25.07 -1.23 10.76
CA SER A 226 24.78 -1.25 12.20
C SER A 226 23.28 -1.26 12.50
N GLY A 227 22.45 -0.84 11.55
CA GLY A 227 21.03 -0.53 11.76
C GLY A 227 20.80 0.65 12.72
N ARG A 228 21.79 1.52 12.89
CA ARG A 228 21.70 2.83 13.54
C ARG A 228 22.16 3.90 12.56
N ASP A 229 21.44 5.01 12.46
CA ASP A 229 21.75 6.02 11.44
C ASP A 229 23.09 6.72 11.70
N THR A 230 23.44 6.94 12.98
CA THR A 230 24.69 7.60 13.41
C THR A 230 25.92 6.69 13.42
N PHE A 231 25.73 5.37 13.35
CA PHE A 231 26.85 4.41 13.23
C PHE A 231 26.88 3.85 11.80
N SER A 232 27.20 4.71 10.85
CA SER A 232 27.21 4.36 9.42
C SER A 232 28.26 5.15 8.68
N LEU A 233 28.82 4.57 7.62
CA LEU A 233 29.79 5.24 6.75
C LEU A 233 29.24 6.54 6.14
N PRO A 234 28.02 6.60 5.57
CA PRO A 234 27.48 7.84 5.02
C PRO A 234 27.40 8.98 6.05
N PHE A 235 27.02 8.67 7.29
CA PHE A 235 27.00 9.66 8.37
C PHE A 235 28.40 10.17 8.71
N SER A 236 29.36 9.26 8.92
CA SER A 236 30.74 9.63 9.24
C SER A 236 31.39 10.47 8.13
N LEU A 237 31.15 10.14 6.85
CA LEU A 237 31.63 10.94 5.72
C LEU A 237 31.01 12.33 5.69
N GLN A 238 29.70 12.44 5.94
CA GLN A 238 29.02 13.73 5.98
C GLN A 238 29.60 14.64 7.07
N MET A 239 29.80 14.09 8.27
CA MET A 239 30.37 14.85 9.39
C MET A 239 31.82 15.26 9.10
N LEU A 240 32.63 14.33 8.58
CA LEU A 240 34.01 14.59 8.19
C LEU A 240 34.12 15.73 7.16
N VAL A 241 33.37 15.64 6.07
CA VAL A 241 33.38 16.64 4.99
C VAL A 241 32.92 17.99 5.50
N GLY A 242 31.87 18.03 6.32
CA GLY A 242 31.38 19.27 6.89
C GLY A 242 32.37 19.91 7.86
N THR A 243 33.09 19.11 8.65
CA THR A 243 34.15 19.60 9.54
C THR A 243 35.33 20.17 8.76
N ILE A 244 35.78 19.47 7.70
CA ILE A 244 36.83 19.97 6.79
C ILE A 244 36.35 21.28 6.13
N GLY A 245 35.14 21.28 5.60
CA GLY A 245 34.50 22.44 4.96
C GLY A 245 34.45 23.68 5.87
N ALA A 246 34.00 23.48 7.11
CA ALA A 246 33.84 24.52 8.10
C ALA A 246 35.17 25.11 8.58
N LEU A 247 36.15 24.26 8.92
CA LEU A 247 37.44 24.73 9.45
C LEU A 247 38.34 25.35 8.36
N ARG A 248 38.31 24.79 7.14
CA ARG A 248 39.19 25.22 6.05
C ARG A 248 38.68 26.45 5.31
N TRP A 249 37.38 26.55 5.06
CA TRP A 249 36.79 27.64 4.27
C TRP A 249 35.74 28.47 5.00
N GLY A 250 35.23 28.02 6.15
CA GLY A 250 34.26 28.79 6.95
C GLY A 250 34.88 30.01 7.64
N LEU A 251 36.16 29.96 8.00
CA LEU A 251 36.91 31.07 8.62
C LEU A 251 37.92 31.72 7.64
N PRO A 252 38.33 32.98 7.88
CA PRO A 252 39.37 33.64 7.08
C PRO A 252 40.70 32.88 7.12
N ALA A 253 41.49 32.97 6.05
CA ALA A 253 42.77 32.23 5.94
C ALA A 253 43.81 32.67 6.99
N SER A 254 43.59 33.83 7.62
CA SER A 254 44.41 34.35 8.71
C SER A 254 44.17 33.62 10.04
N HIS A 255 43.02 32.95 10.22
CA HIS A 255 42.63 32.31 11.47
C HIS A 255 43.53 31.11 11.83
N PRO A 256 43.97 30.95 13.10
CA PRO A 256 44.83 29.84 13.53
C PRO A 256 44.27 28.44 13.18
N SER A 257 42.96 28.25 13.37
CA SER A 257 42.31 26.95 13.15
C SER A 257 42.31 26.47 11.70
N THR A 258 42.49 27.37 10.72
CA THR A 258 42.60 27.03 9.29
C THR A 258 44.00 26.55 8.92
N LYS A 259 45.01 26.81 9.77
CA LYS A 259 46.44 26.48 9.53
C LYS A 259 46.89 25.20 10.22
N GLN A 260 45.97 24.44 10.81
CA GLN A 260 46.32 23.21 11.52
C GLN A 260 46.85 22.15 10.54
N PRO A 261 48.01 21.52 10.81
CA PRO A 261 48.62 20.57 9.89
C PRO A 261 47.76 19.31 9.71
N ALA A 262 47.11 18.84 10.77
CA ALA A 262 46.19 17.71 10.73
C ALA A 262 45.02 17.92 9.77
N LEU A 263 44.53 19.16 9.61
CA LEU A 263 43.42 19.50 8.71
C LEU A 263 43.79 19.33 7.23
N LEU A 264 45.02 19.71 6.85
CA LEU A 264 45.52 19.55 5.48
C LEU A 264 45.68 18.07 5.14
N LEU A 265 46.33 17.30 6.01
CA LEU A 265 46.53 15.86 5.85
C LEU A 265 45.19 15.10 5.79
N LEU A 266 44.23 15.48 6.62
CA LEU A 266 42.89 14.90 6.62
C LEU A 266 42.14 15.17 5.31
N THR A 267 42.33 16.36 4.72
CA THR A 267 41.73 16.68 3.42
C THR A 267 42.31 15.80 2.31
N GLU A 268 43.64 15.67 2.24
CA GLU A 268 44.32 14.83 1.26
C GLU A 268 43.92 13.36 1.39
N GLN A 269 43.81 12.87 2.63
CA GLN A 269 43.38 11.52 2.94
C GLN A 269 41.94 11.25 2.47
N PHE A 270 41.02 12.20 2.69
CA PHE A 270 39.65 12.11 2.19
C PHE A 270 39.60 12.07 0.66
N GLU A 271 40.35 12.93 -0.01
CA GLU A 271 40.42 12.96 -1.48
C GLU A 271 41.02 11.65 -2.04
N GLY A 272 42.05 11.10 -1.38
CA GLY A 272 42.63 9.81 -1.71
C GLY A 272 41.62 8.65 -1.55
N PHE A 273 40.82 8.68 -0.48
CA PHE A 273 39.77 7.69 -0.27
C PHE A 273 38.65 7.80 -1.32
N GLN A 274 38.25 9.02 -1.67
CA GLN A 274 37.29 9.28 -2.74
C GLN A 274 37.80 8.73 -4.09
N GLY A 275 39.07 8.97 -4.41
CA GLY A 275 39.73 8.46 -5.63
C GLY A 275 39.74 6.93 -5.70
N TYR A 276 40.02 6.27 -4.57
CA TYR A 276 39.96 4.81 -4.45
C TYR A 276 38.54 4.26 -4.67
N MET A 277 37.51 4.92 -4.11
CA MET A 277 36.13 4.45 -4.19
C MET A 277 35.44 4.77 -5.52
N HIS A 278 35.91 5.78 -6.25
CA HIS A 278 35.37 6.21 -7.54
C HIS A 278 35.12 5.07 -8.55
N PRO A 279 36.11 4.22 -8.91
CA PRO A 279 35.88 3.12 -9.85
C PRO A 279 34.93 2.04 -9.31
N LEU A 280 34.85 1.87 -7.99
CA LEU A 280 34.00 0.86 -7.35
C LEU A 280 32.53 1.27 -7.33
N LEU A 281 32.24 2.56 -7.20
CA LEU A 281 30.89 3.12 -7.16
C LEU A 281 30.29 3.45 -8.55
N ARG A 282 31.10 3.36 -9.62
CA ARG A 282 30.69 3.51 -11.04
C ARG A 282 29.81 4.73 -11.34
N TRP A 283 30.06 5.86 -10.69
CA TRP A 283 29.35 7.08 -11.04
C TRP A 283 30.00 7.79 -12.23
N THR A 284 29.31 8.71 -12.88
CA THR A 284 29.71 9.22 -14.20
C THR A 284 29.86 10.74 -14.28
N ASN A 285 29.49 11.50 -13.25
CA ASN A 285 29.44 12.96 -13.34
C ASN A 285 30.35 13.59 -12.28
N SER A 286 31.48 14.14 -12.72
CA SER A 286 32.48 14.85 -11.91
C SER A 286 32.52 16.35 -12.19
N ASP A 287 31.65 16.85 -13.09
CA ASP A 287 31.68 18.24 -13.54
C ASP A 287 31.10 19.14 -12.45
N VAL A 288 31.93 20.10 -12.00
CA VAL A 288 31.57 21.08 -10.98
C VAL A 288 30.60 22.12 -11.60
N PRO A 289 29.55 22.56 -10.88
CA PRO A 289 28.65 23.61 -11.35
C PRO A 289 29.40 24.90 -11.74
N GLU A 290 28.83 25.67 -12.68
CA GLU A 290 29.34 27.00 -13.01
C GLU A 290 29.29 27.92 -11.79
N THR A 291 30.37 28.66 -11.56
CA THR A 291 30.48 29.58 -10.42
C THR A 291 29.69 30.85 -10.67
N VAL A 292 29.02 31.35 -9.62
CA VAL A 292 28.32 32.63 -9.65
C VAL A 292 29.31 33.80 -9.81
N SER A 293 28.91 34.86 -10.52
CA SER A 293 29.73 36.06 -10.64
C SER A 293 29.93 36.74 -9.27
N ARG A 294 31.05 37.44 -9.08
CA ARG A 294 31.33 38.12 -7.80
C ARG A 294 30.23 39.13 -7.42
N ALA A 295 29.66 39.84 -8.39
CA ALA A 295 28.60 40.81 -8.15
C ALA A 295 27.31 40.12 -7.66
N ASP A 296 26.93 39.02 -8.30
CA ASP A 296 25.74 38.24 -7.92
C ASP A 296 25.94 37.55 -6.56
N PHE A 297 27.16 37.07 -6.27
CA PHE A 297 27.53 36.53 -4.96
C PHE A 297 27.34 37.58 -3.86
N THR A 298 27.91 38.77 -4.02
CA THR A 298 27.77 39.86 -3.03
C THR A 298 26.30 40.26 -2.85
N GLN A 299 25.53 40.37 -3.94
CA GLN A 299 24.10 40.68 -3.88
C GLN A 299 23.32 39.63 -3.06
N GLN A 300 23.61 38.33 -3.26
CA GLN A 300 22.96 37.25 -2.53
C GLN A 300 23.33 37.23 -1.05
N ILE A 301 24.61 37.45 -0.70
CA ILE A 301 25.06 37.53 0.70
C ILE A 301 24.44 38.74 1.42
N GLU A 302 24.40 39.91 0.77
CA GLU A 302 23.76 41.10 1.33
C GLU A 302 22.25 40.94 1.52
N ALA A 303 21.58 40.21 0.62
CA ALA A 303 20.17 39.86 0.77
C ALA A 303 19.95 38.97 2.01
N LEU A 304 20.79 37.94 2.19
CA LEU A 304 20.77 37.06 3.36
C LEU A 304 21.04 37.82 4.68
N GLY A 305 21.99 38.77 4.67
CA GLY A 305 22.29 39.62 5.83
C GLY A 305 21.14 40.56 6.21
N ARG A 306 20.40 41.10 5.22
CA ARG A 306 19.21 41.94 5.46
C ARG A 306 18.04 41.15 6.07
N GLU A 307 17.89 39.88 5.70
CA GLU A 307 16.90 38.98 6.29
C GLU A 307 17.24 38.59 7.74
N ALA A 308 18.52 38.40 8.07
CA ALA A 308 18.97 38.02 9.41
C ALA A 308 18.87 39.17 10.45
N GLY A 309 18.93 40.44 10.02
CA GLY A 309 18.90 41.62 10.89
C GLY A 309 17.50 42.18 11.22
N GLN A 310 16.42 41.72 10.56
CA GLN A 310 15.07 42.25 10.75
C GLN A 310 14.13 41.17 11.32
N ARG A 311 13.55 41.41 12.51
CA ARG A 311 12.33 40.68 12.91
C ARG A 311 11.25 40.98 11.85
N PRO A 312 10.68 39.98 11.17
CA PRO A 312 9.69 40.26 10.16
C PRO A 312 8.44 40.86 10.85
N PRO A 313 7.95 42.02 10.40
CA PRO A 313 6.63 42.47 10.82
C PRO A 313 5.61 41.42 10.38
N ARG A 314 4.61 41.17 11.24
CA ARG A 314 3.47 40.28 10.91
C ARG A 314 2.76 40.82 9.68
N GLY A 315 3.13 40.33 8.50
CA GLY A 315 2.50 40.68 7.23
C GLY A 315 3.52 40.85 6.11
N ARG A 316 3.38 40.02 5.08
CA ARG A 316 4.08 40.06 3.77
C ARG A 316 5.58 39.76 3.81
N VAL A 317 5.92 38.49 3.57
CA VAL A 317 7.23 38.13 3.01
C VAL A 317 7.07 38.04 1.49
N ARG A 318 7.73 38.97 0.80
CA ARG A 318 7.85 39.06 -0.66
C ARG A 318 8.56 37.80 -1.18
N ARG A 319 7.85 36.93 -1.91
CA ARG A 319 8.38 35.70 -2.52
C ARG A 319 9.12 35.98 -3.84
N SER A 320 10.30 36.57 -3.77
CA SER A 320 11.23 36.60 -4.92
C SER A 320 12.67 36.67 -4.42
N ASP A 321 13.35 35.51 -4.44
CA ASP A 321 14.75 35.35 -4.88
C ASP A 321 15.21 33.90 -4.62
N SER A 322 15.17 33.09 -5.68
CA SER A 322 15.90 31.82 -5.73
C SER A 322 17.37 32.13 -6.02
N GLY A 323 18.12 32.56 -5.00
CA GLY A 323 19.58 32.60 -5.06
C GLY A 323 20.18 31.21 -5.30
N ASP A 324 21.46 31.17 -5.72
CA ASP A 324 22.17 29.92 -5.98
C ASP A 324 22.27 29.09 -4.66
N PRO A 325 21.91 27.80 -4.68
CA PRO A 325 21.91 26.96 -3.49
C PRO A 325 23.30 26.81 -2.85
N TRP A 326 24.38 26.82 -3.65
CA TRP A 326 25.76 26.68 -3.16
C TRP A 326 26.26 27.94 -2.47
N VAL A 327 25.86 29.12 -2.97
CA VAL A 327 26.18 30.40 -2.30
C VAL A 327 25.51 30.45 -0.93
N ARG A 328 24.26 29.98 -0.83
CA ARG A 328 23.54 29.90 0.44
C ARG A 328 24.19 28.90 1.40
N GLU A 329 24.61 27.74 0.93
CA GLU A 329 25.28 26.73 1.77
C GLU A 329 26.64 27.23 2.28
N PHE A 330 27.46 27.84 1.43
CA PHE A 330 28.70 28.50 1.84
C PHE A 330 28.44 29.60 2.87
N ALA A 331 27.36 30.37 2.67
CA ALA A 331 27.01 31.45 3.56
C ALA A 331 26.65 30.94 4.96
N VAL A 332 25.85 29.87 5.04
CA VAL A 332 25.46 29.24 6.30
C VAL A 332 26.70 28.71 7.05
N ILE A 333 27.60 28.01 6.37
CA ILE A 333 28.82 27.49 6.99
C ILE A 333 29.68 28.63 7.55
N THR A 334 29.80 29.73 6.81
CA THR A 334 30.58 30.91 7.23
C THR A 334 29.94 31.61 8.44
N ILE A 335 28.61 31.76 8.44
CA ILE A 335 27.88 32.38 9.56
C ILE A 335 27.97 31.51 10.81
N ASP A 336 27.71 30.21 10.70
CA ASP A 336 27.74 29.29 11.84
C ASP A 336 29.16 29.23 12.47
N MET A 337 30.22 29.27 11.65
CA MET A 337 31.60 29.34 12.14
C MET A 337 31.97 30.69 12.74
N ALA A 338 31.50 31.80 12.16
CA ALA A 338 31.70 33.13 12.72
C ALA A 338 31.00 33.27 14.09
N GLU A 339 29.79 32.74 14.23
CA GLU A 339 29.07 32.67 15.51
C GLU A 339 29.84 31.83 16.55
N LEU A 340 30.42 30.70 16.12
CA LEU A 340 31.17 29.81 17.01
C LEU A 340 32.46 30.47 17.56
N VAL A 341 33.14 31.27 16.76
CA VAL A 341 34.40 31.95 17.11
C VAL A 341 34.16 33.36 17.70
N GLY A 342 32.93 33.88 17.63
CA GLY A 342 32.61 35.24 18.06
C GLY A 342 33.13 36.33 17.11
N ALA A 343 33.24 36.02 15.81
CA ALA A 343 33.71 36.92 14.76
C ALA A 343 32.54 37.47 13.91
N LEU A 344 32.81 38.53 13.13
CA LEU A 344 31.84 39.03 12.15
C LEU A 344 31.93 38.20 10.85
N PRO A 345 30.80 37.70 10.32
CA PRO A 345 30.80 36.99 9.05
C PRO A 345 31.03 37.96 7.88
N PHE A 346 31.79 37.53 6.86
CA PHE A 346 32.06 38.27 5.62
C PHE A 346 32.71 39.65 5.77
N GLU A 347 33.66 39.81 6.69
CA GLU A 347 34.40 41.08 6.88
C GLU A 347 35.09 41.56 5.58
N ASP A 348 35.70 40.65 4.82
CA ASP A 348 36.20 40.89 3.47
C ASP A 348 35.42 40.06 2.43
N MET A 349 34.57 40.73 1.64
CA MET A 349 33.79 40.10 0.56
C MET A 349 34.65 39.56 -0.59
N ARG A 350 35.86 40.10 -0.79
CA ARG A 350 36.80 39.56 -1.79
C ARG A 350 37.35 38.22 -1.32
N GLU A 351 37.88 38.19 -0.11
CA GLU A 351 38.39 36.95 0.50
C GLU A 351 37.29 35.90 0.63
N ALA A 352 36.06 36.29 0.98
CA ALA A 352 34.92 35.38 1.02
C ALA A 352 34.59 34.77 -0.35
N TYR A 353 34.68 35.55 -1.43
CA TYR A 353 34.47 35.05 -2.79
C TYR A 353 35.60 34.11 -3.22
N ASP A 354 36.85 34.43 -2.91
CA ASP A 354 38.00 33.57 -3.22
C ASP A 354 37.90 32.23 -2.47
N ARG A 355 37.49 32.24 -1.19
CA ARG A 355 37.19 31.02 -0.42
C ARG A 355 36.04 30.20 -1.02
N TYR A 356 34.98 30.86 -1.50
CA TYR A 356 33.86 30.18 -2.18
C TYR A 356 34.32 29.44 -3.45
N LEU A 357 35.20 30.07 -4.26
CA LEU A 357 35.76 29.44 -5.47
C LEU A 357 36.60 28.20 -5.16
N GLU A 358 37.34 28.19 -4.06
CA GLU A 358 38.10 27.02 -3.61
C GLU A 358 37.23 25.93 -2.97
N TRP A 359 36.19 26.35 -2.23
CA TRP A 359 35.30 25.45 -1.50
C TRP A 359 34.36 24.67 -2.44
N LEU A 360 33.81 25.32 -3.48
CA LEU A 360 32.78 24.73 -4.34
C LEU A 360 33.21 23.41 -5.00
N PRO A 361 34.40 23.27 -5.62
CA PRO A 361 34.85 22.01 -6.19
C PRO A 361 34.96 20.87 -5.16
N PHE A 362 35.42 21.18 -3.95
CA PHE A 362 35.52 20.21 -2.86
C PHE A 362 34.12 19.78 -2.39
N ALA A 363 33.28 20.75 -2.02
CA ALA A 363 31.94 20.51 -1.49
C ALA A 363 31.06 19.73 -2.47
N TYR A 364 31.13 20.08 -3.76
CA TYR A 364 30.37 19.38 -4.80
C TYR A 364 30.80 17.91 -4.93
N LYS A 365 32.10 17.65 -5.05
CA LYS A 365 32.62 16.27 -5.17
C LYS A 365 32.28 15.44 -3.94
N ALA A 366 32.39 16.04 -2.76
CA ALA A 366 32.09 15.39 -1.49
C ALA A 366 30.59 15.10 -1.28
N ASP A 367 29.69 16.02 -1.65
CA ASP A 367 28.24 15.78 -1.64
C ASP A 367 27.85 14.65 -2.59
N ARG A 368 28.39 14.67 -3.82
CA ARG A 368 28.21 13.55 -4.74
C ARG A 368 28.68 12.29 -4.07
N PHE A 369 29.91 12.25 -3.54
CA PHE A 369 30.57 11.05 -2.99
C PHE A 369 29.72 10.41 -1.91
N THR A 370 29.33 11.22 -0.94
CA THR A 370 28.47 10.82 0.17
C THR A 370 27.12 10.30 -0.34
N SER A 371 26.52 10.97 -1.33
CA SER A 371 25.27 10.54 -1.96
C SER A 371 25.40 9.20 -2.70
N ALA A 372 26.54 8.91 -3.32
CA ALA A 372 26.78 7.65 -4.03
C ALA A 372 27.02 6.50 -3.06
N VAL A 373 27.81 6.71 -2.01
CA VAL A 373 27.99 5.74 -0.92
C VAL A 373 26.66 5.45 -0.23
N ALA A 374 25.88 6.48 0.11
CA ALA A 374 24.53 6.34 0.66
C ALA A 374 23.61 5.57 -0.30
N ARG A 375 23.74 5.80 -1.61
CA ARG A 375 22.95 5.08 -2.61
C ARG A 375 23.32 3.60 -2.69
N ASP A 376 24.60 3.28 -2.71
CA ASP A 376 25.06 1.89 -2.82
C ASP A 376 24.72 1.08 -1.58
N LEU A 377 24.92 1.67 -0.40
CA LEU A 377 24.59 1.09 0.91
C LEU A 377 23.10 1.14 1.27
N ASP A 378 22.24 1.63 0.36
CA ASP A 378 20.79 1.76 0.57
C ASP A 378 20.41 2.53 1.86
N TYR A 379 21.23 3.52 2.22
CA TYR A 379 21.09 4.31 3.43
C TYR A 379 19.81 5.18 3.39
N GLN A 380 18.98 5.08 4.44
CA GLN A 380 17.66 5.71 4.54
C GLN A 380 17.48 6.30 5.95
N PRO A 381 18.20 7.39 6.28
CA PRO A 381 18.23 7.93 7.63
C PRO A 381 16.88 8.49 8.07
N VAL A 382 16.60 8.43 9.38
CA VAL A 382 15.42 8.99 10.03
C VAL A 382 15.82 9.62 11.35
N TYR A 383 15.62 10.92 11.47
CA TYR A 383 15.87 11.65 12.72
C TYR A 383 14.52 12.03 13.33
N SER A 384 13.96 11.16 14.19
CA SER A 384 12.60 11.31 14.74
C SER A 384 12.52 11.89 16.16
N ASP A 385 13.61 11.95 16.93
CA ASP A 385 13.58 12.43 18.32
C ASP A 385 14.96 12.99 18.78
N PRO A 386 15.05 14.25 19.25
CA PRO A 386 16.26 14.78 19.88
C PRO A 386 16.59 14.15 21.25
N SER A 387 15.61 13.54 21.92
CA SER A 387 15.69 13.09 23.32
C SER A 387 15.90 11.58 23.51
N GLU A 388 15.61 10.74 22.51
CA GLU A 388 15.84 9.27 22.55
C GLU A 388 17.32 8.87 22.45
N ALA A 389 18.25 9.81 22.31
CA ALA A 389 19.65 9.54 22.02
C ALA A 389 20.61 10.21 23.02
N ALA A 390 20.35 10.00 24.31
CA ALA A 390 21.35 10.16 25.38
C ALA A 390 22.55 9.18 25.16
N PRO A 391 23.70 9.31 25.88
CA PRO A 391 25.01 8.67 25.59
C PRO A 391 25.01 7.13 25.44
N THR A 392 23.93 6.46 25.79
CA THR A 392 23.68 5.04 25.53
C THR A 392 23.50 4.72 24.04
N ALA A 393 23.24 5.67 23.14
CA ALA A 393 22.93 5.41 21.73
C ALA A 393 24.10 4.85 20.88
N VAL A 394 25.36 5.05 21.28
CA VAL A 394 26.53 4.44 20.60
C VAL A 394 27.14 3.29 21.41
N LEU A 395 26.95 3.28 22.73
CA LEU A 395 27.58 2.33 23.66
C LEU A 395 26.66 1.19 24.13
N ALA A 396 25.34 1.37 24.22
CA ALA A 396 24.39 0.30 24.53
C ALA A 396 24.10 -0.55 23.28
N PRO A 397 23.59 -1.79 23.39
CA PRO A 397 22.91 -2.45 22.27
C PRO A 397 21.81 -1.54 21.71
N ALA A 398 21.50 -1.65 20.40
CA ALA A 398 20.38 -0.91 19.81
C ALA A 398 19.17 -1.02 20.76
N PRO A 399 18.50 0.11 21.11
CA PRO A 399 17.30 -0.01 21.91
C PRO A 399 16.44 -1.04 21.19
N GLU A 400 16.04 -2.10 21.91
CA GLU A 400 14.86 -2.82 21.47
C GLU A 400 13.82 -1.71 21.36
N GLU A 401 13.41 -1.33 20.14
CA GLU A 401 12.11 -0.75 19.95
C GLU A 401 11.19 -1.79 20.55
N LYS A 402 10.90 -1.65 21.85
CA LYS A 402 9.90 -2.46 22.50
C LYS A 402 8.69 -2.17 21.64
N PRO A 403 8.17 -3.15 20.87
CA PRO A 403 6.93 -2.94 20.17
C PRO A 403 5.98 -2.38 21.23
N PRO A 404 5.27 -1.28 20.94
CA PRO A 404 4.56 -0.49 21.95
C PRO A 404 3.92 -1.47 22.93
N SER A 405 4.20 -1.31 24.23
CA SER A 405 3.93 -2.27 25.31
C SER A 405 2.44 -2.62 25.52
N GLN A 406 1.61 -2.29 24.55
CA GLN A 406 0.32 -2.90 24.32
C GLN A 406 0.57 -4.37 24.00
N ARG A 407 0.50 -5.21 25.04
CA ARG A 407 0.49 -6.67 24.98
C ARG A 407 -0.21 -7.14 23.70
N TRP A 408 0.55 -7.48 22.66
CA TRP A 408 -0.02 -8.05 21.45
C TRP A 408 -0.51 -9.46 21.79
N GLY A 409 -1.70 -9.55 22.36
CA GLY A 409 -2.47 -10.77 22.29
C GLY A 409 -2.65 -11.08 20.81
N ILE A 410 -2.45 -12.34 20.42
CA ILE A 410 -2.77 -12.84 19.07
C ILE A 410 -4.17 -12.34 18.64
N ALA A 411 -5.09 -12.20 19.60
CA ALA A 411 -6.42 -11.62 19.42
C ALA A 411 -6.44 -10.17 18.87
N GLU A 412 -5.53 -9.28 19.30
CA GLU A 412 -5.48 -7.88 18.85
C GLU A 412 -4.82 -7.75 17.47
N PHE A 413 -3.82 -8.59 17.18
CA PHE A 413 -3.28 -8.76 15.83
C PHE A 413 -4.35 -9.28 14.87
N ILE A 414 -5.11 -10.30 15.27
CA ILE A 414 -6.21 -10.83 14.48
C ILE A 414 -7.31 -9.76 14.32
N ARG A 415 -7.68 -9.03 15.37
CA ARG A 415 -8.71 -7.96 15.31
C ARG A 415 -8.30 -6.83 14.38
N SER A 416 -7.06 -6.37 14.45
CA SER A 416 -6.53 -5.30 13.59
C SER A 416 -6.44 -5.73 12.13
N ARG A 417 -6.13 -7.00 11.85
CA ARG A 417 -6.18 -7.58 10.49
C ARG A 417 -7.60 -7.83 10.00
N ALA A 418 -8.48 -8.33 10.87
CA ALA A 418 -9.86 -8.67 10.54
C ALA A 418 -10.65 -7.42 10.11
N THR A 419 -10.49 -6.31 10.83
CA THR A 419 -11.14 -5.02 10.50
C THR A 419 -10.66 -4.42 9.16
N LEU A 420 -9.45 -4.74 8.70
CA LEU A 420 -8.98 -4.35 7.36
C LEU A 420 -9.58 -5.21 6.24
N ILE A 421 -9.99 -6.44 6.55
CA ILE A 421 -10.55 -7.41 5.58
C ILE A 421 -12.09 -7.34 5.56
N ASP A 422 -12.70 -7.13 6.72
CA ASP A 422 -14.15 -7.08 6.96
C ASP A 422 -14.45 -6.01 8.04
N PRO A 423 -14.65 -4.75 7.64
CA PRO A 423 -15.03 -3.68 8.57
C PRO A 423 -16.32 -4.10 9.29
N GLY A 424 -16.35 -4.01 10.61
CA GLY A 424 -17.55 -4.33 11.42
C GLY A 424 -18.03 -5.79 11.43
N TYR A 425 -17.23 -6.76 10.94
CA TYR A 425 -17.56 -8.19 10.93
C TYR A 425 -18.81 -8.57 10.12
N SER A 426 -19.19 -7.75 9.14
CA SER A 426 -20.41 -7.94 8.35
C SER A 426 -20.40 -9.26 7.55
N ARG A 427 -19.26 -9.60 6.94
CA ARG A 427 -19.06 -10.84 6.17
C ARG A 427 -18.96 -12.04 7.11
N LEU A 428 -18.26 -11.90 8.23
CA LEU A 428 -18.14 -12.93 9.26
C LEU A 428 -19.50 -13.34 9.81
N ILE A 429 -20.33 -12.36 10.21
CA ILE A 429 -21.67 -12.63 10.76
C ILE A 429 -22.57 -13.27 9.69
N SER A 430 -22.50 -12.80 8.45
CA SER A 430 -23.28 -13.38 7.35
C SER A 430 -22.89 -14.83 7.07
N ALA A 431 -21.60 -15.13 7.06
CA ALA A 431 -21.08 -16.49 6.88
C ALA A 431 -21.43 -17.41 8.05
N LEU A 432 -21.33 -16.92 9.29
CA LEU A 432 -21.70 -17.68 10.49
C LEU A 432 -23.21 -17.98 10.50
N ARG A 433 -24.06 -17.03 10.11
CA ARG A 433 -25.51 -17.25 9.99
C ARG A 433 -25.85 -18.29 8.94
N ALA A 434 -25.20 -18.23 7.78
CA ALA A 434 -25.40 -19.24 6.74
C ALA A 434 -24.96 -20.63 7.21
N LEU A 435 -23.79 -20.73 7.87
CA LEU A 435 -23.31 -21.98 8.46
C LEU A 435 -24.27 -22.52 9.52
N MET A 436 -24.72 -21.68 10.46
CA MET A 436 -25.68 -22.07 11.49
C MET A 436 -27.01 -22.51 10.91
N SER A 437 -27.49 -21.85 9.84
CA SER A 437 -28.72 -22.25 9.16
C SER A 437 -28.61 -23.61 8.46
N ALA A 438 -27.46 -23.88 7.82
CA ALA A 438 -27.18 -25.15 7.18
C ALA A 438 -27.02 -26.27 8.22
N ALA A 439 -26.27 -26.02 9.30
CA ALA A 439 -26.08 -26.96 10.39
C ALA A 439 -27.39 -27.30 11.11
N LEU A 440 -28.24 -26.29 11.36
CA LEU A 440 -29.56 -26.50 11.95
C LEU A 440 -30.46 -27.34 11.05
N ALA A 441 -30.50 -27.05 9.74
CA ALA A 441 -31.29 -27.84 8.78
C ALA A 441 -30.83 -29.29 8.72
N VAL A 442 -29.51 -29.53 8.64
CA VAL A 442 -28.92 -30.88 8.65
C VAL A 442 -29.24 -31.60 9.96
N ALA A 443 -29.12 -30.94 11.12
CA ALA A 443 -29.39 -31.55 12.41
C ALA A 443 -30.86 -31.96 12.56
N ILE A 444 -31.80 -31.09 12.17
CA ILE A 444 -33.25 -31.40 12.21
C ILE A 444 -33.57 -32.59 11.31
N LEU A 445 -33.02 -32.62 10.09
CA LEU A 445 -33.30 -33.68 9.11
C LEU A 445 -32.61 -35.00 9.49
N ALA A 446 -31.39 -34.96 10.01
CA ALA A 446 -30.65 -36.14 10.44
C ALA A 446 -31.32 -36.87 11.60
N VAL A 447 -32.01 -36.15 12.49
CA VAL A 447 -32.79 -36.74 13.61
C VAL A 447 -34.21 -37.09 13.19
N GLY A 448 -34.85 -36.25 12.36
CA GLY A 448 -36.26 -36.39 11.99
C GLY A 448 -36.53 -37.48 10.96
N LEU A 449 -35.71 -37.60 9.91
CA LEU A 449 -35.95 -38.55 8.81
C LEU A 449 -35.89 -40.04 9.23
N PRO A 450 -34.95 -40.47 10.11
CA PRO A 450 -34.92 -41.86 10.58
C PRO A 450 -36.20 -42.27 11.34
N ALA A 451 -36.86 -41.32 12.02
CA ALA A 451 -38.12 -41.58 12.72
C ALA A 451 -39.27 -41.95 11.77
N PHE A 452 -39.15 -41.61 10.48
CA PHE A 452 -40.10 -41.97 9.42
C PHE A 452 -39.58 -43.10 8.50
N GLY A 453 -38.47 -43.76 8.85
CA GLY A 453 -37.87 -44.83 8.05
C GLY A 453 -37.23 -44.37 6.73
N LEU A 454 -36.94 -43.07 6.60
CA LEU A 454 -36.32 -42.47 5.41
C LEU A 454 -34.81 -42.33 5.60
N GLU A 455 -34.04 -42.50 4.53
CA GLU A 455 -32.59 -42.28 4.57
C GLU A 455 -32.26 -40.80 4.84
N PRO A 456 -31.59 -40.48 5.95
CA PRO A 456 -31.44 -39.10 6.40
C PRO A 456 -30.45 -38.28 5.56
N MET A 457 -29.42 -38.91 5.00
CA MET A 457 -28.21 -38.20 4.56
C MET A 457 -28.39 -37.35 3.29
N PRO A 458 -28.90 -37.87 2.15
CA PRO A 458 -29.02 -37.07 0.93
C PRO A 458 -29.98 -35.87 1.09
N ALA A 459 -31.11 -36.11 1.78
CA ALA A 459 -32.10 -35.08 2.05
C ALA A 459 -31.59 -34.03 3.06
N ALA A 460 -30.88 -34.45 4.12
CA ALA A 460 -30.29 -33.51 5.09
C ALA A 460 -29.30 -32.55 4.43
N VAL A 461 -28.42 -33.06 3.56
CA VAL A 461 -27.44 -32.20 2.88
C VAL A 461 -28.09 -31.27 1.87
N PHE A 462 -29.10 -31.74 1.12
CA PHE A 462 -29.91 -30.88 0.26
C PHE A 462 -30.58 -29.74 1.05
N GLY A 463 -31.20 -30.05 2.20
CA GLY A 463 -31.77 -29.04 3.10
C GLY A 463 -30.74 -28.02 3.60
N GLY A 464 -29.53 -28.47 3.94
CA GLY A 464 -28.42 -27.59 4.33
C GLY A 464 -27.95 -26.64 3.23
N VAL A 465 -27.83 -27.13 1.99
CA VAL A 465 -27.48 -26.32 0.82
C VAL A 465 -28.57 -25.28 0.54
N ILE A 466 -29.85 -25.68 0.59
CA ILE A 466 -30.98 -24.77 0.41
C ILE A 466 -30.97 -23.67 1.50
N ALA A 467 -30.70 -24.02 2.76
CA ALA A 467 -30.58 -23.04 3.84
C ALA A 467 -29.49 -21.99 3.54
N MET A 468 -28.33 -22.43 3.04
CA MET A 468 -27.21 -21.55 2.68
C MET A 468 -27.56 -20.54 1.57
N PHE A 469 -28.26 -20.99 0.51
CA PHE A 469 -28.59 -20.12 -0.63
C PHE A 469 -29.78 -19.20 -0.33
N THR A 470 -30.71 -19.63 0.52
CA THR A 470 -31.91 -18.86 0.88
C THR A 470 -31.56 -17.52 1.54
N GLY A 471 -30.59 -17.50 2.45
CA GLY A 471 -30.19 -16.26 3.14
C GLY A 471 -29.55 -15.19 2.26
N GLY A 472 -29.06 -15.55 1.08
CA GLY A 472 -28.60 -14.57 0.08
C GLY A 472 -29.73 -13.99 -0.77
N ALA A 473 -30.81 -14.74 -0.98
CA ALA A 473 -31.90 -14.39 -1.89
C ALA A 473 -32.99 -13.50 -1.25
N SER A 474 -33.09 -13.48 0.08
CA SER A 474 -34.18 -12.82 0.81
C SER A 474 -34.10 -11.28 0.88
N GLY A 475 -32.99 -10.65 0.46
CA GLY A 475 -32.82 -9.19 0.46
C GLY A 475 -32.76 -8.58 1.87
N GLY A 476 -31.58 -8.10 2.28
CA GLY A 476 -31.23 -7.76 3.67
C GLY A 476 -31.92 -6.56 4.35
N GLY A 477 -33.11 -6.12 3.92
CA GLY A 477 -33.76 -4.90 4.43
C GLY A 477 -34.99 -5.11 5.34
N ALA A 478 -35.49 -6.34 5.50
CA ALA A 478 -36.70 -6.57 6.27
C ALA A 478 -36.41 -6.69 7.78
N HIS A 479 -37.14 -5.93 8.61
CA HIS A 479 -37.12 -6.03 10.07
C HIS A 479 -38.38 -6.74 10.58
N GLY A 480 -38.24 -7.56 11.63
CA GLY A 480 -39.36 -8.24 12.29
C GLY A 480 -40.13 -9.19 11.36
N ILE A 481 -41.48 -9.15 11.44
CA ILE A 481 -42.41 -10.01 10.69
C ILE A 481 -42.21 -9.90 9.18
N LYS A 482 -41.70 -8.78 8.65
CA LYS A 482 -41.42 -8.64 7.20
C LYS A 482 -40.36 -9.62 6.70
N ARG A 483 -39.56 -10.26 7.59
CA ARG A 483 -38.63 -11.35 7.24
C ARG A 483 -39.35 -12.64 6.81
N LEU A 484 -40.62 -12.83 7.17
CA LEU A 484 -41.45 -13.94 6.65
C LEU A 484 -41.63 -13.86 5.13
N ALA A 485 -41.43 -12.70 4.50
CA ALA A 485 -41.41 -12.59 3.05
C ALA A 485 -40.35 -13.50 2.39
N SER A 486 -39.31 -13.92 3.13
CA SER A 486 -38.34 -14.89 2.65
C SER A 486 -38.91 -16.30 2.46
N LEU A 487 -40.08 -16.64 3.03
CA LEU A 487 -40.76 -17.91 2.74
C LEU A 487 -41.14 -18.07 1.26
N ILE A 488 -41.24 -16.96 0.51
CA ILE A 488 -41.49 -16.99 -0.92
C ILE A 488 -40.39 -17.75 -1.69
N THR A 489 -39.19 -17.92 -1.10
CA THR A 489 -38.10 -18.70 -1.71
C THR A 489 -38.40 -20.20 -1.78
N VAL A 490 -39.37 -20.72 -1.03
CA VAL A 490 -39.81 -22.13 -1.15
C VAL A 490 -40.41 -22.40 -2.53
N ILE A 491 -41.14 -21.43 -3.10
CA ILE A 491 -41.84 -21.57 -4.38
C ILE A 491 -40.90 -22.01 -5.52
N PRO A 492 -39.79 -21.29 -5.82
CA PRO A 492 -38.88 -21.73 -6.88
C PRO A 492 -38.22 -23.09 -6.57
N ILE A 493 -38.00 -23.46 -5.31
CA ILE A 493 -37.38 -24.74 -4.96
C ILE A 493 -38.35 -25.90 -5.22
N VAL A 494 -39.61 -25.76 -4.82
CA VAL A 494 -40.66 -26.75 -5.08
C VAL A 494 -40.93 -26.86 -6.59
N LEU A 495 -40.93 -25.73 -7.31
CA LEU A 495 -41.05 -25.73 -8.76
C LEU A 495 -39.88 -26.50 -9.42
N ALA A 496 -38.64 -26.31 -8.96
CA ALA A 496 -37.50 -27.08 -9.45
C ALA A 496 -37.67 -28.59 -9.20
N LEU A 497 -38.11 -28.98 -8.00
CA LEU A 497 -38.37 -30.39 -7.66
C LEU A 497 -39.47 -30.98 -8.55
N ALA A 498 -40.56 -30.26 -8.78
CA ALA A 498 -41.65 -30.69 -9.65
C ALA A 498 -41.20 -30.86 -11.12
N LEU A 499 -40.42 -29.91 -11.65
CA LEU A 499 -39.85 -30.02 -13.00
C LEU A 499 -38.90 -31.22 -13.12
N ASN A 500 -38.13 -31.54 -12.07
CA ASN A 500 -37.28 -32.72 -12.07
C ASN A 500 -38.13 -34.01 -12.10
N GLY A 501 -39.16 -34.10 -11.26
CA GLY A 501 -40.06 -35.25 -11.23
C GLY A 501 -40.78 -35.52 -12.57
N LEU A 502 -41.10 -34.47 -13.33
CA LEU A 502 -41.78 -34.57 -14.62
C LEU A 502 -40.86 -34.92 -15.78
N PHE A 503 -39.62 -34.43 -15.78
CA PHE A 503 -38.73 -34.45 -16.96
C PHE A 503 -37.41 -35.19 -16.76
N ALA A 504 -37.13 -35.78 -15.59
CA ALA A 504 -35.86 -36.46 -15.31
C ALA A 504 -35.60 -37.70 -16.19
N SER A 505 -36.63 -38.28 -16.80
CA SER A 505 -36.52 -39.52 -17.59
C SER A 505 -35.83 -39.32 -18.95
N ASP A 506 -35.80 -38.09 -19.48
CA ASP A 506 -35.24 -37.78 -20.80
C ASP A 506 -34.05 -36.80 -20.67
N PRO A 507 -32.82 -37.25 -20.99
CA PRO A 507 -31.61 -36.42 -20.96
C PRO A 507 -31.68 -35.17 -21.86
N VAL A 508 -32.40 -35.24 -22.98
CA VAL A 508 -32.54 -34.12 -23.92
C VAL A 508 -33.52 -33.10 -23.36
N VAL A 509 -34.66 -33.55 -22.83
CA VAL A 509 -35.66 -32.65 -22.24
C VAL A 509 -35.10 -31.96 -20.99
N SER A 510 -34.40 -32.68 -20.12
CA SER A 510 -33.74 -32.08 -18.95
C SER A 510 -32.72 -31.01 -19.37
N THR A 511 -31.92 -31.25 -20.41
CA THR A 511 -30.99 -30.26 -20.98
C THR A 511 -31.70 -28.99 -21.46
N ILE A 512 -32.83 -29.15 -22.17
CA ILE A 512 -33.66 -28.02 -22.63
C ILE A 512 -34.23 -27.25 -21.44
N VAL A 513 -34.74 -27.94 -20.42
CA VAL A 513 -35.29 -27.32 -19.20
C VAL A 513 -34.22 -26.50 -18.46
N VAL A 514 -33.00 -27.02 -18.31
CA VAL A 514 -31.89 -26.25 -17.69
C VAL A 514 -31.62 -24.96 -18.48
N ALA A 515 -31.56 -25.03 -19.81
CA ALA A 515 -31.31 -23.86 -20.65
C ALA A 515 -32.45 -22.82 -20.58
N VAL A 516 -33.70 -23.27 -20.55
CA VAL A 516 -34.87 -22.39 -20.37
C VAL A 516 -34.86 -21.74 -18.98
N LEU A 517 -34.52 -22.50 -17.92
CA LEU A 517 -34.40 -21.96 -16.57
C LEU A 517 -33.25 -20.95 -16.45
N ALA A 518 -32.15 -21.13 -17.17
CA ALA A 518 -31.08 -20.13 -17.26
C ALA A 518 -31.58 -18.82 -17.90
N PHE A 519 -32.36 -18.91 -18.98
CA PHE A 519 -33.00 -17.75 -19.62
C PHE A 519 -33.99 -17.04 -18.68
N VAL A 520 -34.93 -17.79 -18.10
CA VAL A 520 -35.95 -17.26 -17.17
C VAL A 520 -35.29 -16.68 -15.91
N GLY A 521 -34.24 -17.33 -15.41
CA GLY A 521 -33.50 -16.89 -14.23
C GLY A 521 -32.92 -15.48 -14.38
N VAL A 522 -32.33 -15.18 -15.55
CA VAL A 522 -31.83 -13.83 -15.87
C VAL A 522 -32.96 -12.88 -16.27
N GLY A 523 -33.94 -13.35 -17.04
CA GLY A 523 -35.08 -12.55 -17.50
C GLY A 523 -35.97 -12.05 -16.36
N ALA A 524 -36.05 -12.80 -15.25
CA ALA A 524 -36.77 -12.40 -14.04
C ALA A 524 -36.27 -11.09 -13.43
N ALA A 525 -35.05 -10.64 -13.78
CA ALA A 525 -34.53 -9.34 -13.38
C ALA A 525 -35.34 -8.15 -13.92
N LEU A 526 -36.14 -8.33 -14.97
CA LEU A 526 -37.07 -7.31 -15.49
C LEU A 526 -38.13 -6.90 -14.46
N LEU A 527 -38.53 -7.82 -13.57
CA LEU A 527 -39.51 -7.59 -12.52
C LEU A 527 -38.89 -6.99 -11.25
N GLY A 528 -37.58 -6.78 -11.24
CA GLY A 528 -36.81 -6.22 -10.13
C GLY A 528 -35.82 -7.20 -9.49
N PRO A 529 -34.97 -6.70 -8.57
CA PRO A 529 -33.84 -7.46 -8.02
C PRO A 529 -34.25 -8.67 -7.17
N ARG A 530 -35.43 -8.63 -6.53
CA ARG A 530 -35.96 -9.77 -5.77
C ARG A 530 -36.32 -10.94 -6.67
N PHE A 531 -36.93 -10.67 -7.82
CA PHE A 531 -37.28 -11.70 -8.79
C PHE A 531 -36.04 -12.27 -9.50
N ALA A 532 -35.01 -11.44 -9.74
CA ALA A 532 -33.70 -11.93 -10.20
C ALA A 532 -33.11 -12.99 -9.24
N ALA A 533 -33.17 -12.72 -7.92
CA ALA A 533 -32.68 -13.65 -6.90
C ALA A 533 -33.49 -14.95 -6.85
N LEU A 534 -34.83 -14.86 -6.97
CA LEU A 534 -35.70 -16.04 -7.04
C LEU A 534 -35.46 -16.87 -8.31
N GLY A 535 -35.26 -16.21 -9.46
CA GLY A 535 -34.91 -16.86 -10.72
C GLY A 535 -33.57 -17.57 -10.67
N GLN A 536 -32.56 -16.95 -10.06
CA GLN A 536 -31.27 -17.58 -9.80
C GLN A 536 -31.41 -18.79 -8.85
N LEU A 537 -32.23 -18.68 -7.80
CA LEU A 537 -32.48 -19.76 -6.87
C LEU A 537 -33.17 -20.95 -7.56
N LEU A 538 -34.16 -20.70 -8.43
CA LEU A 538 -34.82 -21.72 -9.24
C LEU A 538 -33.83 -22.52 -10.09
N PHE A 539 -32.95 -21.83 -10.82
CA PHE A 539 -31.90 -22.45 -11.63
C PHE A 539 -30.95 -23.29 -10.77
N ILE A 540 -30.46 -22.74 -9.65
CA ILE A 540 -29.54 -23.44 -8.74
C ILE A 540 -30.21 -24.69 -8.15
N SER A 541 -31.46 -24.57 -7.68
CA SER A 541 -32.21 -25.69 -7.10
C SER A 541 -32.42 -26.81 -8.11
N TYR A 542 -32.80 -26.51 -9.36
CA TYR A 542 -32.95 -27.53 -10.40
C TYR A 542 -31.62 -28.17 -10.80
N TYR A 543 -30.54 -27.39 -10.85
CA TYR A 543 -29.20 -27.93 -11.05
C TYR A 543 -28.82 -28.94 -9.95
N PHE A 544 -29.18 -28.67 -8.68
CA PHE A 544 -28.91 -29.60 -7.59
C PHE A 544 -29.75 -30.87 -7.66
N THR A 545 -31.01 -30.81 -8.09
CA THR A 545 -31.82 -32.04 -8.25
C THR A 545 -31.22 -32.98 -9.30
N LEU A 546 -30.67 -32.41 -10.38
CA LEU A 546 -29.94 -33.17 -11.40
C LEU A 546 -28.61 -33.73 -10.86
N LEU A 547 -27.84 -32.92 -10.13
CA LEU A 547 -26.59 -33.34 -9.52
C LEU A 547 -26.78 -34.56 -8.59
N LEU A 548 -27.87 -34.55 -7.81
CA LEU A 548 -28.19 -35.60 -6.85
C LEU A 548 -28.81 -36.85 -7.49
N HIS A 549 -29.24 -36.79 -8.76
CA HIS A 549 -29.99 -37.84 -9.45
C HIS A 549 -31.28 -38.21 -8.71
N LEU A 550 -32.04 -37.19 -8.29
CA LEU A 550 -33.24 -37.35 -7.49
C LEU A 550 -34.31 -38.17 -8.26
N GLN A 551 -34.82 -39.23 -7.64
CA GLN A 551 -35.91 -40.04 -8.21
C GLN A 551 -37.28 -39.41 -7.93
N ALA A 552 -38.28 -39.72 -8.76
CA ALA A 552 -39.65 -39.21 -8.59
C ALA A 552 -40.29 -39.64 -7.25
N SER A 553 -39.90 -40.79 -6.70
CA SER A 553 -40.32 -41.28 -5.39
C SER A 553 -39.79 -40.44 -4.22
N GLU A 554 -38.69 -39.70 -4.43
CA GLU A 554 -37.99 -38.93 -3.40
C GLU A 554 -38.44 -37.45 -3.35
N LEU A 555 -39.43 -37.06 -4.15
CA LEU A 555 -39.92 -35.67 -4.21
C LEU A 555 -40.44 -35.17 -2.86
N VAL A 556 -41.16 -36.02 -2.12
CA VAL A 556 -41.73 -35.67 -0.82
C VAL A 556 -40.64 -35.42 0.24
N PRO A 557 -39.68 -36.34 0.50
CA PRO A 557 -38.63 -36.10 1.49
C PRO A 557 -37.76 -34.88 1.14
N PHE A 558 -37.48 -34.64 -0.14
CA PHE A 558 -36.69 -33.48 -0.55
C PHE A 558 -37.46 -32.16 -0.48
N SER A 559 -38.79 -32.19 -0.65
CA SER A 559 -39.64 -31.03 -0.40
C SER A 559 -39.68 -30.66 1.08
N ILE A 560 -39.77 -31.66 1.97
CA ILE A 560 -39.67 -31.49 3.42
C ILE A 560 -38.29 -30.95 3.81
N ALA A 561 -37.22 -31.49 3.20
CA ALA A 561 -35.87 -30.99 3.41
C ALA A 561 -35.69 -29.52 2.95
N ALA A 562 -36.22 -29.15 1.79
CA ALA A 562 -36.20 -27.77 1.30
C ALA A 562 -36.94 -26.81 2.23
N LEU A 563 -38.15 -27.19 2.67
CA LEU A 563 -38.94 -26.39 3.61
C LEU A 563 -38.20 -26.22 4.94
N THR A 564 -37.62 -27.29 5.46
CA THR A 564 -36.82 -27.28 6.69
C THR A 564 -35.58 -26.39 6.54
N GLY A 565 -34.91 -26.42 5.39
CA GLY A 565 -33.79 -25.53 5.06
C GLY A 565 -34.19 -24.06 5.03
N VAL A 566 -35.29 -23.71 4.36
CA VAL A 566 -35.81 -22.33 4.33
C VAL A 566 -36.20 -21.88 5.73
N LEU A 567 -36.97 -22.68 6.48
CA LEU A 567 -37.39 -22.36 7.85
C LEU A 567 -36.18 -22.15 8.78
N SER A 568 -35.18 -23.02 8.71
CA SER A 568 -33.93 -22.89 9.49
C SER A 568 -33.21 -21.58 9.16
N SER A 569 -33.16 -21.23 7.87
CA SER A 569 -32.59 -19.95 7.40
C SER A 569 -33.39 -18.74 7.90
N VAL A 570 -34.73 -18.77 7.87
CA VAL A 570 -35.58 -17.70 8.42
C VAL A 570 -35.35 -17.56 9.93
N LEU A 571 -35.34 -18.67 10.68
CA LEU A 571 -35.14 -18.68 12.13
C LEU A 571 -33.79 -18.07 12.53
N ILE A 572 -32.69 -18.50 11.91
CA ILE A 572 -31.36 -17.93 12.19
C ILE A 572 -31.30 -16.45 11.75
N GLN A 573 -31.95 -16.09 10.65
CA GLN A 573 -32.07 -14.69 10.23
C GLN A 573 -32.93 -13.85 11.17
N MET A 574 -33.83 -14.42 11.98
CA MET A 574 -34.61 -13.65 12.96
C MET A 574 -33.78 -13.13 14.14
N ILE A 575 -32.59 -13.70 14.38
CA ILE A 575 -31.67 -13.24 15.44
C ILE A 575 -31.27 -11.77 15.15
N PRO A 576 -31.61 -10.81 16.04
CA PRO A 576 -31.31 -9.40 15.83
C PRO A 576 -29.80 -9.15 15.71
N ASN A 577 -29.39 -8.34 14.73
CA ASN A 577 -28.01 -7.85 14.63
C ASN A 577 -27.96 -6.36 14.99
N ARG A 578 -28.28 -6.02 16.25
CA ARG A 578 -28.37 -4.62 16.68
C ARG A 578 -27.05 -3.88 16.41
N GLY A 579 -27.11 -2.67 15.84
CA GLY A 579 -25.94 -1.83 15.57
C GLY A 579 -24.95 -2.44 14.58
N ALA A 580 -25.43 -3.20 13.59
CA ALA A 580 -24.58 -3.79 12.54
C ALA A 580 -23.92 -2.71 11.68
N HIS A 581 -24.71 -1.74 11.23
CA HIS A 581 -24.24 -0.62 10.42
C HIS A 581 -23.32 0.31 11.22
N ALA A 582 -23.68 0.63 12.47
CA ALA A 582 -22.81 1.39 13.36
C ALA A 582 -21.46 0.71 13.63
N ARG A 583 -21.39 -0.63 13.68
CA ARG A 583 -20.11 -1.36 13.78
C ARG A 583 -19.34 -1.34 12.46
N LEU A 584 -20.04 -1.39 11.32
CA LEU A 584 -19.46 -1.30 9.98
C LEU A 584 -18.77 0.05 9.76
N VAL A 585 -19.45 1.16 10.06
CA VAL A 585 -18.90 2.51 9.92
C VAL A 585 -17.73 2.74 10.87
N ARG A 586 -17.87 2.34 12.15
CA ARG A 586 -16.76 2.38 13.12
C ARG A 586 -15.54 1.59 12.66
N GLY A 587 -15.75 0.35 12.23
CA GLY A 587 -14.69 -0.49 11.70
C GLY A 587 -14.09 0.09 10.42
N GLY A 588 -14.89 0.80 9.62
CA GLY A 588 -14.47 1.48 8.39
C GLY A 588 -13.56 2.67 8.66
N VAL A 589 -13.89 3.53 9.63
CA VAL A 589 -13.04 4.67 10.04
C VAL A 589 -11.71 4.18 10.60
N ALA A 590 -11.73 3.21 11.52
CA ALA A 590 -10.50 2.62 12.05
C ALA A 590 -9.67 1.91 10.96
N ALA A 591 -10.32 1.30 9.96
CA ALA A 591 -9.63 0.73 8.81
C ALA A 591 -9.02 1.81 7.91
N PHE A 592 -9.70 2.95 7.73
CA PHE A 592 -9.20 4.09 6.96
C PHE A 592 -7.98 4.73 7.64
N GLU A 593 -8.02 5.01 8.94
CA GLU A 593 -6.89 5.56 9.71
C GLU A 593 -5.66 4.63 9.64
N ARG A 594 -5.86 3.32 9.79
CA ARG A 594 -4.77 2.34 9.63
C ARG A 594 -4.22 2.30 8.21
N ARG A 595 -5.02 2.67 7.21
CA ARG A 595 -4.56 2.80 5.82
C ARG A 595 -3.84 4.12 5.56
N LEU A 596 -4.24 5.23 6.19
CA LEU A 596 -3.44 6.47 6.21
C LEU A 596 -2.04 6.17 6.75
N VAL A 597 -1.95 5.52 7.92
CA VAL A 597 -0.68 5.11 8.54
C VAL A 597 0.17 4.23 7.62
N ARG A 598 -0.43 3.26 6.92
CA ARG A 598 0.28 2.41 5.95
C ARG A 598 0.70 3.14 4.68
N SER A 599 -0.07 4.14 4.26
CA SER A 599 0.26 4.95 3.09
C SER A 599 1.45 5.86 3.36
N LEU A 600 1.71 6.21 4.62
CA LEU A 600 2.91 6.95 5.02
C LEU A 600 4.21 6.12 4.86
N ASP A 601 4.19 4.79 5.05
CA ASP A 601 5.39 3.94 4.95
C ASP A 601 6.20 4.16 3.65
N PRO A 602 5.61 4.03 2.44
CA PRO A 602 6.34 4.26 1.19
C PRO A 602 6.69 5.74 0.98
N LEU A 603 5.96 6.69 1.58
CA LEU A 603 6.27 8.12 1.51
C LEU A 603 7.49 8.48 2.36
N ILE A 604 7.61 7.91 3.56
CA ILE A 604 8.82 8.06 4.40
C ILE A 604 10.02 7.46 3.65
N ASP A 605 9.87 6.30 3.00
CA ASP A 605 10.93 5.67 2.19
C ASP A 605 11.34 6.55 0.99
N THR A 606 10.35 7.17 0.34
CA THR A 606 10.55 8.06 -0.80
C THR A 606 11.41 9.26 -0.39
N VAL A 607 11.05 9.90 0.71
CA VAL A 607 11.71 11.11 1.18
C VAL A 607 13.09 10.80 1.77
N SER A 608 13.23 9.72 2.55
CA SER A 608 14.54 9.33 3.11
C SER A 608 15.53 8.89 2.04
N ALA A 609 15.09 8.12 1.05
CA ALA A 609 15.96 7.66 -0.03
C ALA A 609 16.20 8.73 -1.11
N ALA A 610 15.32 9.73 -1.21
CA ALA A 610 15.15 10.63 -2.36
C ALA A 610 15.11 9.86 -3.70
N ARG A 611 14.26 8.84 -3.77
CA ARG A 611 14.08 7.99 -4.96
C ARG A 611 12.62 7.81 -5.29
N TRP A 612 12.33 7.68 -6.58
CA TRP A 612 11.01 7.37 -7.11
C TRP A 612 11.07 6.15 -8.03
N ASP A 613 11.66 5.07 -7.52
CA ASP A 613 11.87 3.81 -8.24
C ASP A 613 10.53 3.12 -8.56
N PRO A 614 10.44 2.27 -9.60
CA PRO A 614 9.20 1.56 -9.97
C PRO A 614 8.54 0.80 -8.81
N ASP A 615 9.35 0.26 -7.88
CA ASP A 615 8.87 -0.43 -6.68
C ASP A 615 8.16 0.52 -5.71
N LEU A 616 8.74 1.70 -5.44
CA LEU A 616 8.14 2.72 -4.57
C LEU A 616 6.88 3.30 -5.23
N VAL A 617 6.93 3.59 -6.53
CA VAL A 617 5.76 4.03 -7.31
C VAL A 617 4.62 3.03 -7.20
N ARG A 618 4.91 1.74 -7.39
CA ARG A 618 3.91 0.68 -7.30
C ARG A 618 3.34 0.56 -5.89
N ARG A 619 4.16 0.68 -4.84
CA ARG A 619 3.72 0.63 -3.44
C ARG A 619 2.85 1.81 -3.07
N THR A 620 3.31 3.02 -3.34
CA THR A 620 2.55 4.25 -3.08
C THR A 620 1.23 4.18 -3.84
N ARG A 621 1.23 3.84 -5.13
CA ARG A 621 0.00 3.70 -5.92
C ARG A 621 -0.95 2.63 -5.34
N ASN A 622 -0.42 1.48 -4.91
CA ASN A 622 -1.22 0.42 -4.33
C ASN A 622 -1.85 0.82 -2.98
N GLU A 623 -1.10 1.50 -2.11
CA GLU A 623 -1.62 1.97 -0.82
C GLU A 623 -2.63 3.11 -1.04
N MET A 624 -2.32 4.10 -1.87
CA MET A 624 -3.26 5.18 -2.24
C MET A 624 -4.57 4.63 -2.78
N LYS A 625 -4.52 3.69 -3.73
CA LYS A 625 -5.71 3.02 -4.28
C LYS A 625 -6.52 2.28 -3.22
N GLN A 626 -5.86 1.63 -2.28
CA GLN A 626 -6.54 0.90 -1.21
C GLN A 626 -7.16 1.82 -0.16
N THR A 627 -6.48 2.91 0.19
CA THR A 627 -6.99 3.98 1.06
C THR A 627 -8.22 4.60 0.43
N HIS A 628 -8.12 4.96 -0.85
CA HIS A 628 -9.20 5.48 -1.66
C HIS A 628 -10.42 4.54 -1.70
N HIS A 629 -10.23 3.24 -2.00
CA HIS A 629 -11.32 2.25 -1.95
C HIS A 629 -12.00 2.17 -0.57
N THR A 630 -11.26 2.40 0.51
CA THR A 630 -11.80 2.34 1.88
C THR A 630 -12.56 3.62 2.22
N ALA A 631 -12.05 4.78 1.81
CA ALA A 631 -12.74 6.05 1.89
C ALA A 631 -14.06 6.02 1.09
N ALA A 632 -14.02 5.57 -0.16
CA ALA A 632 -15.20 5.44 -1.01
C ALA A 632 -16.23 4.45 -0.43
N PHE A 633 -15.78 3.31 0.10
CA PHE A 633 -16.66 2.36 0.79
C PHE A 633 -17.36 3.02 1.99
N LEU A 634 -16.61 3.71 2.83
CA LEU A 634 -17.11 4.39 4.02
C LEU A 634 -18.05 5.55 3.65
N ALA A 635 -17.69 6.38 2.68
CA ALA A 635 -18.56 7.44 2.15
C ALA A 635 -19.88 6.87 1.63
N GLY A 636 -19.85 5.71 0.97
CA GLY A 636 -21.06 5.01 0.52
C GLY A 636 -21.90 4.39 1.65
N GLN A 637 -21.37 4.26 2.87
CA GLN A 637 -22.15 3.87 4.04
C GLN A 637 -22.79 5.08 4.76
N LEU A 638 -22.43 6.32 4.39
CA LEU A 638 -22.85 7.57 5.02
C LEU A 638 -23.94 8.34 4.22
N THR A 639 -24.61 7.70 3.26
CA THR A 639 -25.51 8.38 2.30
C THR A 639 -27.00 8.42 2.70
N GLY A 640 -27.40 7.91 3.87
CA GLY A 640 -28.82 7.83 4.25
C GLY A 640 -29.07 7.98 5.74
N ASP A 641 -30.33 8.28 6.09
CA ASP A 641 -30.80 8.33 7.48
C ASP A 641 -30.76 6.92 8.08
N ASP A 642 -29.80 6.66 8.97
CA ASP A 642 -29.70 5.38 9.66
C ASP A 642 -29.95 5.54 11.18
N PRO A 643 -31.09 5.01 11.69
CA PRO A 643 -31.39 5.04 13.12
C PRO A 643 -30.38 4.25 13.98
N ASP A 644 -29.58 3.33 13.40
CA ASP A 644 -28.54 2.59 14.13
C ASP A 644 -27.29 3.44 14.42
N ILE A 645 -26.99 4.47 13.60
CA ILE A 645 -25.83 5.36 13.81
C ILE A 645 -26.20 6.56 14.69
N GLY A 646 -27.46 7.05 14.59
CA GLY A 646 -27.91 8.23 15.32
C GLY A 646 -27.40 9.55 14.76
N LEU A 647 -26.90 9.57 13.51
CA LEU A 647 -26.52 10.77 12.78
C LEU A 647 -27.66 11.21 11.86
N THR A 648 -27.89 12.52 11.74
CA THR A 648 -28.75 13.10 10.70
C THR A 648 -28.07 13.06 9.34
N HIS A 649 -28.84 13.19 8.25
CA HIS A 649 -28.30 13.29 6.89
C HIS A 649 -27.21 14.36 6.76
N GLU A 650 -27.42 15.53 7.37
CA GLU A 650 -26.45 16.64 7.37
C GLU A 650 -25.15 16.29 8.10
N GLN A 651 -25.25 15.66 9.27
CA GLN A 651 -24.09 15.24 10.05
C GLN A 651 -23.28 14.14 9.32
N ALA A 652 -23.98 13.21 8.66
CA ALA A 652 -23.34 12.18 7.85
C ALA A 652 -22.60 12.78 6.64
N ASN A 653 -23.16 13.82 6.02
CA ASN A 653 -22.51 14.54 4.94
C ASN A 653 -21.29 15.34 5.42
N ALA A 654 -21.36 15.99 6.58
CA ALA A 654 -20.22 16.68 7.18
C ALA A 654 -19.06 15.71 7.51
N LEU A 655 -19.36 14.50 8.01
CA LEU A 655 -18.35 13.47 8.24
C LEU A 655 -17.73 12.97 6.92
N ARG A 656 -18.52 12.90 5.85
CA ARG A 656 -18.05 12.56 4.50
C ARG A 656 -17.08 13.59 3.95
N ILE A 657 -17.32 14.89 4.20
CA ILE A 657 -16.39 15.97 3.83
C ILE A 657 -15.06 15.81 4.58
N ARG A 658 -15.08 15.62 5.90
CA ARG A 658 -13.85 15.45 6.69
C ARG A 658 -13.05 14.20 6.31
N LEU A 659 -13.76 13.11 5.97
CA LEU A 659 -13.14 11.88 5.45
C LEU A 659 -12.35 12.17 4.17
N HIS A 660 -12.93 13.00 3.31
CA HIS A 660 -12.35 13.39 2.05
C HIS A 660 -11.21 14.41 2.19
N ASP A 661 -11.28 15.33 3.15
CA ASP A 661 -10.16 16.21 3.48
C ASP A 661 -8.92 15.41 3.93
N ALA A 662 -9.13 14.36 4.74
CA ALA A 662 -8.05 13.47 5.16
C ALA A 662 -7.47 12.67 3.98
N GLU A 663 -8.32 12.27 3.03
CA GLU A 663 -7.87 11.65 1.78
C GLU A 663 -7.05 12.63 0.93
N LEU A 664 -7.48 13.88 0.78
CA LEU A 664 -6.74 14.91 0.04
C LEU A 664 -5.40 15.21 0.68
N GLY A 665 -5.36 15.40 2.00
CA GLY A 665 -4.12 15.66 2.71
C GLY A 665 -3.07 14.58 2.43
N LEU A 666 -3.50 13.33 2.28
CA LEU A 666 -2.64 12.22 1.90
C LEU A 666 -2.19 12.29 0.42
N VAL A 667 -3.07 12.66 -0.50
CA VAL A 667 -2.73 12.85 -1.93
C VAL A 667 -1.73 13.99 -2.10
N ASN A 668 -1.99 15.16 -1.48
CA ASN A 668 -1.11 16.32 -1.48
C ASN A 668 0.27 15.96 -0.92
N LEU A 669 0.31 15.20 0.17
CA LEU A 669 1.56 14.72 0.75
C LEU A 669 2.31 13.77 -0.20
N GLY A 670 1.59 12.89 -0.91
CA GLY A 670 2.16 12.01 -1.92
C GLY A 670 2.80 12.77 -3.08
N GLU A 671 2.15 13.83 -3.57
CA GLU A 671 2.67 14.71 -4.62
C GLU A 671 3.88 15.51 -4.12
N ALA A 672 3.80 16.10 -2.92
CA ALA A 672 4.90 16.83 -2.31
C ALA A 672 6.14 15.94 -2.11
N ALA A 673 5.95 14.70 -1.64
CA ALA A 673 7.02 13.71 -1.47
C ALA A 673 7.66 13.35 -2.82
N ARG A 674 6.87 13.21 -3.89
CA ARG A 674 7.39 12.98 -5.25
C ARG A 674 8.25 14.15 -5.72
N HIS A 675 7.78 15.39 -5.58
CA HIS A 675 8.55 16.57 -5.98
C HIS A 675 9.87 16.72 -5.19
N ALA A 676 9.89 16.29 -3.93
CA ALA A 676 11.10 16.31 -3.12
C ALA A 676 12.22 15.39 -3.65
N THR A 677 11.89 14.32 -4.40
CA THR A 677 12.90 13.37 -4.92
C THR A 677 13.81 13.96 -6.02
N GLY A 678 13.31 14.91 -6.82
CA GLY A 678 14.05 15.48 -7.96
C GLY A 678 14.91 16.69 -7.62
N ALA A 679 14.79 17.23 -6.41
CA ALA A 679 15.30 18.56 -6.05
C ALA A 679 16.70 18.59 -5.42
N GLY A 680 17.42 17.45 -5.39
CA GLY A 680 18.78 17.40 -4.82
C GLY A 680 18.84 17.74 -3.33
N ILE A 681 17.82 17.40 -2.54
CA ILE A 681 17.73 17.73 -1.10
C ILE A 681 18.91 17.12 -0.34
N PRO A 682 19.60 17.80 0.59
CA PRO A 682 20.67 17.21 1.39
C PRO A 682 20.21 16.02 2.26
N ILE A 683 21.11 15.06 2.54
CA ILE A 683 20.79 13.83 3.29
C ILE A 683 20.23 14.14 4.69
N THR A 684 20.76 15.16 5.38
CA THR A 684 20.25 15.61 6.69
C THR A 684 18.81 16.11 6.61
N VAL A 685 18.48 16.90 5.59
CA VAL A 685 17.12 17.40 5.40
C VAL A 685 16.17 16.24 5.07
N ARG A 686 16.59 15.28 4.25
CA ARG A 686 15.82 14.04 3.98
C ARG A 686 15.53 13.27 5.27
N ALA A 687 16.51 13.14 6.15
CA ALA A 687 16.38 12.43 7.42
C ALA A 687 15.39 13.10 8.38
N HIS A 688 15.42 14.43 8.47
CA HIS A 688 14.45 15.18 9.29
C HIS A 688 13.04 15.12 8.70
N LEU A 689 12.89 15.24 7.37
CA LEU A 689 11.59 15.08 6.72
C LEU A 689 11.01 13.68 6.95
N ALA A 690 11.83 12.65 6.84
CA ALA A 690 11.44 11.28 7.18
C ALA A 690 11.03 11.16 8.65
N GLY A 691 11.73 11.85 9.55
CA GLY A 691 11.38 11.96 10.98
C GLY A 691 10.01 12.60 11.20
N VAL A 692 9.71 13.73 10.54
CA VAL A 692 8.40 14.40 10.59
C VAL A 692 7.28 13.46 10.15
N LEU A 693 7.46 12.75 9.04
CA LEU A 693 6.47 11.79 8.55
C LEU A 693 6.31 10.58 9.49
N GLN A 694 7.38 10.15 10.17
CA GLN A 694 7.30 9.11 11.19
C GLN A 694 6.58 9.61 12.45
N THR A 695 6.79 10.85 12.87
CA THR A 695 6.05 11.47 13.98
C THR A 695 4.56 11.58 13.66
N LEU A 696 4.22 12.00 12.44
CA LEU A 696 2.84 11.97 11.95
C LEU A 696 2.25 10.55 11.97
N GLN A 697 3.03 9.56 11.54
CA GLN A 697 2.63 8.16 11.59
C GLN A 697 2.37 7.68 13.03
N LYS A 698 3.25 8.04 13.98
CA LYS A 698 3.08 7.75 15.42
C LYS A 698 1.83 8.43 15.98
N HIS A 699 1.58 9.69 15.61
CA HIS A 699 0.41 10.48 16.00
C HIS A 699 -0.91 9.82 15.57
N ILE A 700 -1.10 9.54 14.27
CA ILE A 700 -2.33 8.90 13.77
C ILE A 700 -2.52 7.50 14.36
N ARG A 701 -1.41 6.78 14.61
CA ARG A 701 -1.46 5.47 15.27
C ARG A 701 -1.85 5.53 16.75
N SER A 702 -1.64 6.67 17.41
CA SER A 702 -1.98 6.89 18.82
C SER A 702 -3.46 7.19 19.07
N TYR A 703 -4.25 7.38 18.00
CA TYR A 703 -5.69 7.56 18.10
C TYR A 703 -6.35 6.42 18.89
N PRO A 704 -7.17 6.73 19.92
CA PRO A 704 -7.92 5.71 20.63
C PRO A 704 -8.84 4.88 19.71
N ASP A 705 -9.15 3.64 20.11
CA ASP A 705 -9.93 2.68 19.30
C ASP A 705 -11.39 3.12 18.99
N ARG A 706 -11.87 4.24 19.55
CA ARG A 706 -13.25 4.74 19.38
C ARG A 706 -13.23 6.23 19.00
N PRO A 707 -13.64 6.57 17.76
CA PRO A 707 -13.67 7.97 17.34
C PRO A 707 -14.73 8.78 18.10
N ALA A 708 -14.50 10.09 18.24
CA ALA A 708 -15.21 10.94 19.18
C ALA A 708 -16.70 11.15 18.86
N TRP A 709 -17.11 11.04 17.59
CA TRP A 709 -18.50 11.16 17.15
C TRP A 709 -19.39 9.98 17.57
N VAL A 710 -18.85 8.94 18.24
CA VAL A 710 -19.58 7.72 18.60
C VAL A 710 -20.08 7.73 20.06
N ARG A 711 -20.20 8.88 20.73
CA ARG A 711 -20.66 8.91 22.13
C ARG A 711 -22.17 8.70 22.26
N ILE A 712 -22.51 7.74 23.13
CA ILE A 712 -23.85 7.45 23.66
C ILE A 712 -24.23 8.57 24.62
N SER A 713 -25.46 9.07 24.51
CA SER A 713 -26.04 10.20 25.25
C SER A 713 -26.19 10.01 26.78
N THR A 714 -25.42 9.15 27.45
CA THR A 714 -25.69 8.76 28.85
C THR A 714 -24.63 9.13 29.89
N ASP A 715 -23.51 9.75 29.55
CA ASP A 715 -22.57 10.29 30.56
C ASP A 715 -22.57 11.82 30.51
N LEU A 716 -23.59 12.42 31.13
CA LEU A 716 -23.61 13.82 31.54
C LEU A 716 -22.70 13.98 32.77
N GLY A 717 -21.46 14.37 32.54
CA GLY A 717 -20.53 14.75 33.61
C GLY A 717 -19.16 15.13 33.08
N SER A 718 -18.76 16.38 33.29
CA SER A 718 -17.51 17.06 32.89
C SER A 718 -17.41 17.54 31.43
N SER A 719 -17.32 18.87 31.29
CA SER A 719 -17.10 19.61 30.04
C SER A 719 -15.70 19.33 29.45
N PRO A 720 -15.59 18.81 28.21
CA PRO A 720 -14.30 18.51 27.56
C PRO A 720 -14.01 19.43 26.36
N LYS A 721 -14.32 20.74 26.44
CA LYS A 721 -13.84 21.73 25.46
C LYS A 721 -12.34 22.02 25.67
N GLU A 722 -11.84 21.88 26.89
CA GLU A 722 -10.40 22.00 27.23
C GLU A 722 -9.57 20.88 26.58
N ASP A 723 -9.98 19.61 26.69
CA ASP A 723 -9.25 18.45 26.14
C ASP A 723 -8.94 18.54 24.63
N ARG A 724 -9.80 19.21 23.83
CA ARG A 724 -9.58 19.40 22.38
C ARG A 724 -8.47 20.41 22.11
N LYS A 725 -8.50 21.58 22.76
CA LYS A 725 -7.43 22.59 22.63
C LYS A 725 -6.12 22.03 23.15
N THR A 726 -6.15 21.26 24.24
CA THR A 726 -4.97 20.62 24.82
C THR A 726 -4.42 19.52 23.90
N ALA A 727 -5.27 18.66 23.32
CA ALA A 727 -4.82 17.61 22.40
C ALA A 727 -4.36 18.16 21.03
N GLU A 728 -5.05 19.16 20.46
CA GLU A 728 -4.59 19.87 19.26
C GLU A 728 -3.27 20.61 19.56
N ALA A 729 -3.13 21.24 20.73
CA ALA A 729 -1.88 21.89 21.14
C ALA A 729 -0.74 20.87 21.34
N GLU A 730 -0.96 19.76 22.05
CA GLU A 730 0.03 18.69 22.25
C GLU A 730 0.44 18.04 20.92
N ALA A 731 -0.50 17.85 19.98
CA ALA A 731 -0.24 17.26 18.67
C ALA A 731 0.54 18.20 17.72
N VAL A 732 0.17 19.49 17.69
CA VAL A 732 0.92 20.53 16.98
C VAL A 732 2.31 20.68 17.61
N GLN A 733 2.40 20.58 18.93
CA GLN A 733 3.66 20.66 19.67
C GLN A 733 4.54 19.42 19.43
N ALA A 734 3.97 18.22 19.22
CA ALA A 734 4.74 17.01 18.92
C ALA A 734 5.44 17.06 17.54
N ILE A 735 4.75 17.48 16.47
CA ILE A 735 5.40 17.69 15.17
C ILE A 735 6.36 18.89 15.23
N ALA A 736 6.00 19.96 15.94
CA ALA A 736 6.88 21.12 16.15
C ALA A 736 8.14 20.78 16.94
N GLN A 737 8.09 19.83 17.88
CA GLN A 737 9.24 19.32 18.64
C GLN A 737 10.14 18.41 17.77
N ALA A 738 9.57 17.69 16.80
CA ALA A 738 10.33 16.87 15.85
C ALA A 738 11.00 17.71 14.74
N LEU A 739 10.49 18.92 14.48
CA LEU A 739 11.10 19.86 13.54
C LEU A 739 12.30 20.58 14.20
N PRO A 740 13.39 20.84 13.45
CA PRO A 740 14.45 21.70 13.95
C PRO A 740 13.93 23.15 14.10
N PRO A 741 14.66 24.05 14.81
CA PRO A 741 14.19 25.40 15.09
C PRO A 741 13.65 26.11 13.84
N ARG A 742 12.58 26.89 13.96
CA ARG A 742 11.84 27.47 12.83
C ARG A 742 12.74 28.21 11.83
N GLU A 743 13.76 28.91 12.33
CA GLU A 743 14.81 29.60 11.57
C GLU A 743 15.60 28.66 10.64
N THR A 744 15.79 27.40 11.02
CA THR A 744 16.48 26.39 10.19
C THR A 744 15.58 25.77 9.13
N VAL A 745 14.28 25.61 9.41
CA VAL A 745 13.29 25.07 8.44
C VAL A 745 13.00 26.10 7.34
N GLU A 746 13.02 27.39 7.69
CA GLU A 746 12.86 28.47 6.72
C GLU A 746 14.01 28.50 5.68
N ARG A 747 15.20 28.02 6.06
CA ARG A 747 16.38 27.88 5.19
C ARG A 747 16.34 26.66 4.25
N TRP A 748 15.37 25.75 4.41
CA TRP A 748 15.29 24.53 3.59
C TRP A 748 14.83 24.79 2.14
N PRO A 749 15.20 23.92 1.17
CA PRO A 749 14.69 23.97 -0.19
C PRO A 749 13.15 23.99 -0.24
N GLN A 750 12.56 24.71 -1.20
CA GLN A 750 11.10 24.82 -1.34
C GLN A 750 10.38 23.45 -1.39
N PRO A 751 10.89 22.42 -2.09
CA PRO A 751 10.26 21.10 -2.09
C PRO A 751 10.22 20.43 -0.72
N ALA A 752 11.25 20.61 0.11
CA ALA A 752 11.27 20.11 1.49
C ALA A 752 10.21 20.81 2.36
N ARG A 753 10.08 22.13 2.23
CA ARG A 753 9.06 22.91 2.97
C ARG A 753 7.63 22.51 2.57
N ARG A 754 7.39 22.18 1.29
CA ARG A 754 6.09 21.67 0.82
C ARG A 754 5.72 20.34 1.46
N VAL A 755 6.67 19.42 1.65
CA VAL A 755 6.43 18.15 2.34
C VAL A 755 5.99 18.39 3.79
N VAL A 756 6.65 19.30 4.51
CA VAL A 756 6.27 19.66 5.88
C VAL A 756 4.86 20.27 5.93
N ALA A 757 4.55 21.19 5.01
CA ALA A 757 3.23 21.81 4.93
C ALA A 757 2.12 20.77 4.66
N ALA A 758 2.34 19.86 3.72
CA ALA A 758 1.39 18.79 3.41
C ALA A 758 1.23 17.78 4.56
N ALA A 759 2.31 17.49 5.31
CA ALA A 759 2.23 16.65 6.50
C ALA A 759 1.35 17.28 7.59
N LEU A 760 1.48 18.59 7.82
CA LEU A 760 0.63 19.34 8.76
C LEU A 760 -0.82 19.47 8.28
N GLU A 761 -1.06 19.53 6.98
CA GLU A 761 -2.40 19.49 6.39
C GLU A 761 -3.07 18.13 6.64
N LEU A 762 -2.37 17.03 6.35
CA LEU A 762 -2.86 15.68 6.63
C LEU A 762 -3.14 15.46 8.12
N GLN A 763 -2.27 15.95 9.01
CA GLN A 763 -2.48 15.88 10.46
C GLN A 763 -3.78 16.59 10.87
N ARG A 764 -3.97 17.83 10.43
CA ARG A 764 -5.17 18.61 10.75
C ARG A 764 -6.43 17.94 10.23
N ALA A 765 -6.40 17.41 9.01
CA ALA A 765 -7.54 16.73 8.42
C ALA A 765 -7.86 15.40 9.13
N SER A 766 -6.84 14.61 9.52
CA SER A 766 -7.04 13.38 10.29
C SER A 766 -7.54 13.65 11.70
N ASP A 767 -7.02 14.70 12.37
CA ASP A 767 -7.49 15.13 13.69
C ASP A 767 -8.93 15.63 13.62
N ALA A 768 -9.28 16.42 12.61
CA ALA A 768 -10.64 16.92 12.39
C ALA A 768 -11.65 15.78 12.16
N LEU A 769 -11.24 14.71 11.46
CA LEU A 769 -12.04 13.50 11.25
C LEU A 769 -12.22 12.71 12.54
N TYR A 770 -11.13 12.47 13.27
CA TYR A 770 -11.14 11.64 14.49
C TYR A 770 -11.89 12.29 15.65
N TRP A 771 -11.63 13.58 15.89
CA TRP A 771 -12.20 14.37 16.99
C TRP A 771 -13.56 15.01 16.65
N ALA A 772 -14.11 14.77 15.45
CA ALA A 772 -15.45 15.23 15.10
C ALA A 772 -16.47 14.77 16.16
N ARG A 773 -17.27 15.69 16.70
CA ARG A 773 -18.42 15.37 17.56
C ARG A 773 -19.71 15.55 16.78
N VAL A 774 -20.75 14.81 17.15
CA VAL A 774 -22.09 14.91 16.54
C VAL A 774 -22.61 16.36 16.60
N ASP A 775 -22.35 17.05 17.71
CA ASP A 775 -22.76 18.44 17.95
C ASP A 775 -21.94 19.48 17.14
N ASP A 776 -20.72 19.13 16.72
CA ASP A 776 -19.80 20.02 15.99
C ASP A 776 -19.85 19.80 14.46
N LEU A 777 -20.66 18.85 13.98
CA LEU A 777 -20.78 18.51 12.56
C LEU A 777 -21.73 19.43 11.80
N VAL A 778 -22.61 20.15 12.50
CA VAL A 778 -23.55 21.13 11.91
C VAL A 778 -23.32 22.49 12.57
N TYR A 779 -23.21 23.54 11.75
CA TYR A 779 -23.12 24.92 12.24
C TYR A 779 -24.44 25.31 12.93
N ASN A 780 -24.38 25.49 14.25
CA ASN A 780 -25.51 26.01 15.02
C ASN A 780 -25.21 27.47 15.43
N PRO A 781 -25.86 28.47 14.81
CA PRO A 781 -25.61 29.88 15.11
C PRO A 781 -25.89 30.27 16.58
N ALA A 782 -26.63 29.44 17.33
CA ALA A 782 -26.90 29.68 18.75
C ALA A 782 -25.67 29.50 19.67
N ASN A 783 -24.57 28.89 19.19
CA ASN A 783 -23.40 28.61 20.02
C ASN A 783 -22.34 29.74 20.03
N ASP A 784 -22.38 30.68 19.08
CA ASP A 784 -21.39 31.78 18.96
C ASP A 784 -21.90 33.12 19.52
N GLU A 785 -23.18 33.26 19.88
CA GLU A 785 -23.71 34.48 20.50
C GLU A 785 -23.27 34.68 21.97
N GLY A 786 -22.45 33.77 22.53
CA GLY A 786 -21.96 33.83 23.90
C GLY A 786 -20.52 34.36 24.09
N GLU A 787 -19.76 34.59 23.02
CA GLU A 787 -18.35 35.03 23.10
C GLU A 787 -18.15 36.42 22.51
N GLU A 788 -18.85 37.42 23.05
CA GLU A 788 -18.36 38.80 23.00
C GLU A 788 -18.17 39.35 24.42
N LEU A 789 -16.91 39.73 24.69
CA LEU A 789 -16.43 40.63 25.74
C LEU A 789 -16.38 40.08 27.19
N SER A 790 -15.18 39.67 27.61
CA SER A 790 -14.63 40.16 28.89
C SER A 790 -13.12 39.96 28.95
N ASP A 791 -12.44 41.10 28.90
CA ASP A 791 -11.06 41.29 29.31
C ASP A 791 -10.98 41.35 30.85
N ASP A 792 -9.80 41.01 31.36
CA ASP A 792 -9.26 41.20 32.71
C ASP A 792 -9.71 40.29 33.89
N GLY A 793 -8.72 39.53 34.40
CA GLY A 793 -8.27 39.70 35.78
C GLY A 793 -9.02 39.02 36.94
N SER A 794 -8.37 37.99 37.51
CA SER A 794 -8.24 37.70 38.95
C SER A 794 -9.06 36.55 39.61
N ARG A 795 -8.27 35.55 40.05
CA ARG A 795 -8.24 34.84 41.34
C ARG A 795 -9.53 34.52 42.12
N ILE A 796 -9.71 33.19 42.33
CA ILE A 796 -10.02 32.45 43.57
C ILE A 796 -11.38 32.77 44.25
N THR A 797 -12.26 31.77 44.46
CA THR A 797 -12.46 31.04 45.74
C THR A 797 -13.59 30.00 45.61
N GLU A 798 -13.36 28.87 46.29
CA GLU A 798 -14.30 27.79 46.63
C GLU A 798 -15.67 28.27 47.15
N THR A 799 -16.75 27.52 46.87
CA THR A 799 -17.51 26.78 47.91
C THR A 799 -18.69 25.96 47.33
N THR A 800 -18.64 24.64 47.56
CA THR A 800 -19.71 23.71 48.01
C THR A 800 -21.21 23.98 47.68
N ASN A 801 -21.80 23.06 46.89
CA ASN A 801 -22.97 22.16 47.13
C ASN A 801 -24.21 22.62 47.95
N PRO A 802 -25.39 21.93 47.88
CA PRO A 802 -25.95 21.04 46.83
C PRO A 802 -27.51 21.14 46.63
N ALA A 803 -28.01 20.30 45.69
CA ALA A 803 -29.31 19.59 45.71
C ALA A 803 -30.63 20.32 45.40
N THR A 804 -31.35 19.84 44.38
CA THR A 804 -32.75 19.33 44.50
C THR A 804 -33.22 18.56 43.24
N THR A 805 -33.31 17.23 43.41
CA THR A 805 -34.44 16.31 43.16
C THR A 805 -35.51 16.58 42.07
N SER A 806 -35.73 15.51 41.30
CA SER A 806 -37.04 14.91 40.87
C SER A 806 -37.93 15.73 39.93
N GLY A 807 -38.59 15.20 38.90
CA GLY A 807 -38.95 13.84 38.56
C GLY A 807 -40.13 13.86 37.57
N ALA A 808 -40.64 12.67 37.24
CA ALA A 808 -41.91 12.37 36.56
C ALA A 808 -41.97 12.58 35.02
N ALA A 809 -42.72 11.81 34.23
CA ALA A 809 -43.38 10.50 34.35
C ALA A 809 -44.03 10.15 32.97
N ASP A 810 -44.07 8.85 32.66
CA ASP A 810 -45.16 8.05 32.06
C ASP A 810 -45.95 8.45 30.77
N ALA A 811 -45.70 7.63 29.73
CA ALA A 811 -46.64 6.68 29.07
C ALA A 811 -47.73 7.21 28.07
N PRO A 812 -48.53 6.33 27.40
CA PRO A 812 -48.21 5.74 26.08
C PRO A 812 -49.36 5.88 25.04
N GLY A 813 -49.09 5.75 23.73
CA GLY A 813 -50.17 5.79 22.73
C GLY A 813 -49.75 5.43 21.31
N ALA A 814 -50.33 4.37 20.77
CA ALA A 814 -50.10 3.81 19.45
C ALA A 814 -50.90 4.52 18.35
N HIS A 815 -50.27 4.78 17.20
CA HIS A 815 -50.94 4.68 15.90
C HIS A 815 -49.97 4.13 14.85
N SER A 816 -50.27 2.92 14.39
CA SER A 816 -49.67 2.27 13.24
C SER A 816 -50.19 2.90 11.95
N VAL A 817 -49.29 3.45 11.13
CA VAL A 817 -49.46 3.49 9.67
C VAL A 817 -48.21 2.90 9.02
N THR A 818 -48.48 2.06 8.03
CA THR A 818 -47.57 1.20 7.29
C THR A 818 -47.15 1.85 5.97
N GLN A 819 -46.06 1.30 5.40
CA GLN A 819 -45.46 1.49 4.06
C GLN A 819 -44.25 2.46 4.06
N SER A 820 -43.02 2.00 3.76
CA SER A 820 -42.51 1.41 2.50
C SER A 820 -42.57 2.38 1.33
N GLY A 821 -41.43 3.00 1.02
CA GLY A 821 -41.06 3.44 -0.33
C GLY A 821 -42.01 4.44 -1.02
N ALA A 822 -41.68 5.72 -0.90
CA ALA A 822 -41.92 6.73 -1.93
C ALA A 822 -40.55 7.39 -2.15
N ARG A 823 -39.91 7.47 -3.33
CA ARG A 823 -40.45 7.84 -4.66
C ARG A 823 -41.49 8.94 -4.52
N GLY A 824 -41.02 10.15 -4.22
CA GLY A 824 -41.65 11.35 -4.73
C GLY A 824 -41.40 11.43 -6.24
N THR A 825 -42.31 10.85 -7.02
CA THR A 825 -42.49 11.20 -8.43
C THR A 825 -43.32 12.49 -8.47
N VAL A 826 -42.71 13.61 -8.87
CA VAL A 826 -43.44 14.56 -9.70
C VAL A 826 -43.52 13.91 -11.07
N ALA A 827 -44.73 13.87 -11.63
CA ALA A 827 -45.10 13.15 -12.83
C ALA A 827 -44.25 13.57 -14.05
N ALA A 828 -43.18 12.81 -14.32
CA ALA A 828 -42.67 12.61 -15.66
C ALA A 828 -43.15 11.23 -16.11
N GLY A 829 -43.75 11.14 -17.29
CA GLY A 829 -44.27 9.88 -17.86
C GLY A 829 -43.23 8.75 -17.85
N PRO A 830 -43.63 7.48 -18.03
CA PRO A 830 -42.73 6.34 -17.90
C PRO A 830 -41.58 6.49 -18.90
N ALA A 831 -40.43 6.98 -18.44
CA ALA A 831 -39.18 6.84 -19.16
C ALA A 831 -38.95 5.34 -19.24
N GLN A 832 -39.18 4.76 -20.43
CA GLN A 832 -38.91 3.37 -20.74
C GLN A 832 -37.48 3.06 -20.27
N ALA A 833 -37.37 2.36 -19.13
CA ALA A 833 -36.11 1.80 -18.72
C ALA A 833 -35.66 0.88 -19.86
N ASP A 834 -34.49 1.14 -20.41
CA ASP A 834 -33.95 0.38 -21.54
C ASP A 834 -33.80 -1.09 -21.11
N THR A 835 -34.77 -1.93 -21.51
CA THR A 835 -34.84 -3.35 -21.12
C THR A 835 -33.94 -4.23 -21.99
N ALA A 836 -33.41 -3.67 -23.09
CA ALA A 836 -32.57 -4.36 -24.07
C ALA A 836 -31.34 -5.05 -23.45
N PRO A 837 -30.61 -4.47 -22.47
CA PRO A 837 -29.46 -5.14 -21.84
C PRO A 837 -29.83 -6.39 -21.05
N ILE A 838 -31.02 -6.44 -20.44
CA ILE A 838 -31.49 -7.58 -19.65
C ILE A 838 -31.91 -8.72 -20.59
N TRP A 839 -32.68 -8.41 -21.64
CA TRP A 839 -33.06 -9.39 -22.66
C TRP A 839 -31.86 -10.00 -23.37
N ARG A 840 -30.87 -9.18 -23.73
CA ARG A 840 -29.60 -9.66 -24.27
C ARG A 840 -28.97 -10.72 -23.35
N ARG A 841 -28.80 -10.38 -22.07
CA ARG A 841 -28.15 -11.28 -21.10
C ARG A 841 -28.95 -12.57 -20.90
N ALA A 842 -30.28 -12.49 -20.91
CA ALA A 842 -31.13 -13.67 -20.78
C ALA A 842 -30.97 -14.62 -21.98
N ILE A 843 -31.00 -14.09 -23.20
CA ILE A 843 -30.75 -14.86 -24.44
C ILE A 843 -29.37 -15.51 -24.40
N GLN A 844 -28.32 -14.73 -24.05
CA GLN A 844 -26.96 -15.23 -23.93
C GLN A 844 -26.84 -16.33 -22.87
N ALA A 845 -27.48 -16.18 -21.71
CA ALA A 845 -27.45 -17.18 -20.63
C ALA A 845 -28.13 -18.50 -21.05
N GLY A 846 -29.31 -18.44 -21.68
CA GLY A 846 -30.00 -19.63 -22.16
C GLY A 846 -29.21 -20.37 -23.24
N LEU A 847 -28.74 -19.64 -24.26
CA LEU A 847 -27.99 -20.22 -25.37
C LEU A 847 -26.62 -20.77 -24.93
N SER A 848 -25.90 -20.03 -24.09
CA SER A 848 -24.63 -20.46 -23.50
C SER A 848 -24.80 -21.76 -22.70
N THR A 849 -25.84 -21.83 -21.86
CA THR A 849 -26.10 -23.01 -21.03
C THR A 849 -26.47 -24.23 -21.88
N GLY A 850 -27.34 -24.06 -22.88
CA GLY A 850 -27.73 -25.15 -23.78
C GLY A 850 -26.57 -25.70 -24.60
N ILE A 851 -25.75 -24.83 -25.20
CA ILE A 851 -24.57 -25.23 -25.99
C ILE A 851 -23.51 -25.88 -25.09
N ALA A 852 -23.30 -25.35 -23.87
CA ALA A 852 -22.34 -25.91 -22.94
C ALA A 852 -22.74 -27.32 -22.48
N LEU A 853 -24.03 -27.56 -22.22
CA LEU A 853 -24.55 -28.89 -21.92
C LEU A 853 -24.37 -29.85 -23.10
N PHE A 854 -24.71 -29.41 -24.32
CA PHE A 854 -24.52 -30.20 -25.53
C PHE A 854 -23.05 -30.57 -25.75
N LEU A 855 -22.12 -29.62 -25.63
CA LEU A 855 -20.68 -29.88 -25.77
C LEU A 855 -20.13 -30.73 -24.61
N GLY A 856 -20.64 -30.53 -23.39
CA GLY A 856 -20.30 -31.34 -22.22
C GLY A 856 -20.72 -32.81 -22.37
N SER A 857 -21.82 -33.08 -23.09
CA SER A 857 -22.30 -34.44 -23.36
C SER A 857 -21.28 -35.32 -24.10
N PHE A 858 -20.41 -34.71 -24.93
CA PHE A 858 -19.33 -35.42 -25.62
C PHE A 858 -18.14 -35.75 -24.73
N VAL A 859 -18.01 -35.05 -23.58
CA VAL A 859 -16.98 -35.33 -22.58
C VAL A 859 -17.45 -36.39 -21.61
N SER A 860 -18.66 -36.22 -21.07
CA SER A 860 -19.24 -37.14 -20.10
C SER A 860 -20.76 -37.09 -20.17
N SER A 861 -21.37 -38.22 -20.58
CA SER A 861 -22.83 -38.39 -20.56
C SER A 861 -23.41 -38.32 -19.14
N THR A 862 -22.59 -38.57 -18.11
CA THR A 862 -23.01 -38.65 -16.70
C THR A 862 -22.81 -37.33 -15.95
N HIS A 863 -21.90 -36.46 -16.41
CA HIS A 863 -21.49 -35.25 -15.68
C HIS A 863 -21.71 -33.93 -16.43
N GLN A 864 -22.21 -33.96 -17.68
CA GLN A 864 -22.42 -32.80 -18.57
C GLN A 864 -22.98 -31.53 -17.90
N PHE A 865 -23.78 -31.68 -16.83
CA PHE A 865 -24.32 -30.58 -16.05
C PHE A 865 -23.25 -29.65 -15.44
N TRP A 866 -22.03 -30.11 -15.16
CA TRP A 866 -20.99 -29.23 -14.60
C TRP A 866 -20.57 -28.11 -15.56
N ALA A 867 -20.82 -28.25 -16.86
CA ALA A 867 -20.61 -27.17 -17.84
C ALA A 867 -21.67 -26.07 -17.75
N ALA A 868 -22.88 -26.37 -17.28
CA ALA A 868 -24.01 -25.43 -17.24
C ALA A 868 -23.80 -24.29 -16.24
N MET A 869 -23.31 -24.59 -15.03
CA MET A 869 -23.18 -23.57 -13.98
C MET A 869 -22.12 -22.50 -14.33
N PRO A 870 -20.92 -22.86 -14.84
CA PRO A 870 -19.97 -21.88 -15.38
C PRO A 870 -20.51 -21.14 -16.60
N ALA A 871 -21.22 -21.81 -17.51
CA ALA A 871 -21.81 -21.18 -18.69
C ALA A 871 -22.86 -20.11 -18.34
N TYR A 872 -23.67 -20.35 -17.31
CA TYR A 872 -24.63 -19.40 -16.75
C TYR A 872 -23.95 -18.26 -15.98
N GLN A 873 -23.02 -18.59 -15.08
CA GLN A 873 -22.40 -17.61 -14.17
C GLN A 873 -21.34 -16.74 -14.82
N ALA A 874 -20.71 -17.21 -15.91
CA ALA A 874 -19.70 -16.44 -16.62
C ALA A 874 -20.31 -15.26 -17.37
N ILE A 875 -21.56 -15.34 -17.86
CA ILE A 875 -22.20 -14.27 -18.64
C ILE A 875 -22.20 -12.94 -17.86
N GLY A 876 -21.54 -11.94 -18.45
CA GLY A 876 -21.43 -10.58 -17.94
C GLY A 876 -22.28 -9.57 -18.73
N GLY A 877 -22.14 -8.28 -18.41
CA GLY A 877 -22.69 -7.19 -19.22
C GLY A 877 -21.87 -6.82 -20.44
N SER A 878 -20.66 -7.37 -20.56
CA SER A 878 -19.76 -7.20 -21.69
C SER A 878 -18.91 -8.44 -21.89
N ASP A 879 -18.27 -8.54 -23.05
CA ASP A 879 -17.33 -9.61 -23.40
C ASP A 879 -16.17 -9.73 -22.39
N GLY A 880 -15.53 -8.63 -22.00
CA GLY A 880 -14.46 -8.62 -21.02
C GLY A 880 -14.92 -8.98 -19.60
N GLU A 881 -16.11 -8.53 -19.17
CA GLU A 881 -16.68 -8.98 -17.89
C GLU A 881 -16.91 -10.49 -17.90
N THR A 882 -17.37 -11.03 -19.03
CA THR A 882 -17.57 -12.46 -19.24
C THR A 882 -16.24 -13.21 -19.20
N PHE A 883 -15.20 -12.68 -19.85
CA PHE A 883 -13.84 -13.24 -19.83
C PHE A 883 -13.26 -13.31 -18.40
N VAL A 884 -13.37 -12.22 -17.63
CA VAL A 884 -12.88 -12.18 -16.24
C VAL A 884 -13.62 -13.19 -15.38
N LYS A 885 -14.96 -13.21 -15.45
CA LYS A 885 -15.76 -14.18 -14.69
C LYS A 885 -15.43 -15.61 -15.09
N GLY A 886 -15.30 -15.89 -16.39
CA GLY A 886 -14.88 -17.20 -16.91
C GLY A 886 -13.50 -17.61 -16.40
N THR A 887 -12.50 -16.73 -16.46
CA THR A 887 -11.14 -16.99 -15.97
C THR A 887 -11.13 -17.22 -14.45
N GLN A 888 -11.83 -16.38 -13.69
CA GLN A 888 -11.97 -16.54 -12.24
C GLN A 888 -12.64 -17.86 -11.88
N LYS A 889 -13.61 -18.32 -12.69
CA LYS A 889 -14.26 -19.62 -12.52
C LYS A 889 -13.28 -20.76 -12.77
N ILE A 890 -12.53 -20.71 -13.88
CA ILE A 890 -11.52 -21.72 -14.21
C ILE A 890 -10.46 -21.82 -13.11
N VAL A 891 -9.85 -20.69 -12.72
CA VAL A 891 -8.80 -20.67 -11.67
C VAL A 891 -9.35 -21.16 -10.33
N GLY A 892 -10.52 -20.66 -9.92
CA GLY A 892 -11.17 -21.08 -8.68
C GLY A 892 -11.52 -22.56 -8.68
N THR A 893 -12.01 -23.10 -9.79
CA THR A 893 -12.35 -24.52 -9.91
C THR A 893 -11.12 -25.42 -9.99
N ILE A 894 -10.05 -25.05 -10.70
CA ILE A 894 -8.81 -25.85 -10.71
C ILE A 894 -8.22 -25.96 -9.30
N ALA A 895 -8.06 -24.82 -8.62
CA ALA A 895 -7.53 -24.81 -7.26
C ALA A 895 -8.46 -25.54 -6.27
N GLY A 896 -9.78 -25.30 -6.38
CA GLY A 896 -10.78 -25.89 -5.49
C GLY A 896 -10.96 -27.40 -5.71
N ALA A 897 -10.91 -27.86 -6.96
CA ALA A 897 -10.92 -29.27 -7.32
C ALA A 897 -9.65 -29.96 -6.82
N THR A 898 -8.47 -29.40 -7.10
CA THR A 898 -7.19 -30.00 -6.70
C THR A 898 -7.11 -30.19 -5.18
N VAL A 899 -7.40 -29.13 -4.41
CA VAL A 899 -7.35 -29.18 -2.94
C VAL A 899 -8.52 -30.00 -2.38
N GLY A 900 -9.73 -29.78 -2.89
CA GLY A 900 -10.93 -30.42 -2.37
C GLY A 900 -10.99 -31.92 -2.61
N PHE A 901 -10.69 -32.36 -3.83
CA PHE A 901 -10.60 -33.78 -4.12
C PHE A 901 -9.38 -34.42 -3.49
N GLY A 902 -8.25 -33.72 -3.39
CA GLY A 902 -7.08 -34.20 -2.63
C GLY A 902 -7.41 -34.50 -1.17
N ILE A 903 -8.11 -33.58 -0.49
CA ILE A 903 -8.59 -33.80 0.90
C ILE A 903 -9.60 -34.93 0.96
N ALA A 904 -10.56 -34.98 0.03
CA ALA A 904 -11.59 -36.02 0.01
C ALA A 904 -11.01 -37.43 -0.16
N ILE A 905 -10.08 -37.61 -1.11
CA ILE A 905 -9.40 -38.89 -1.38
C ILE A 905 -8.56 -39.32 -0.17
N LEU A 906 -7.84 -38.40 0.47
CA LEU A 906 -7.01 -38.69 1.64
C LEU A 906 -7.84 -39.00 2.89
N ALA A 907 -8.99 -38.34 3.06
CA ALA A 907 -9.87 -38.52 4.21
C ALA A 907 -10.73 -39.78 4.11
N GLY A 908 -11.04 -40.23 2.89
CA GLY A 908 -12.01 -41.30 2.63
C GLY A 908 -13.41 -40.96 3.16
N PRO A 909 -14.29 -41.96 3.37
CA PRO A 909 -15.67 -41.75 3.80
C PRO A 909 -15.81 -41.37 5.28
N ASN A 910 -14.76 -40.86 5.93
CA ASN A 910 -14.77 -40.55 7.35
C ASN A 910 -15.55 -39.26 7.64
N PRO A 911 -16.75 -39.34 8.28
CA PRO A 911 -17.58 -38.16 8.52
C PRO A 911 -16.93 -37.18 9.50
N ALA A 912 -16.00 -37.64 10.35
CA ALA A 912 -15.29 -36.78 11.30
C ALA A 912 -14.37 -35.75 10.62
N ILE A 913 -13.97 -36.01 9.36
CA ILE A 913 -13.14 -35.10 8.56
C ILE A 913 -14.01 -34.35 7.54
N LEU A 914 -14.90 -35.07 6.83
CA LEU A 914 -15.72 -34.49 5.77
C LEU A 914 -16.68 -33.41 6.30
N LEU A 915 -17.33 -33.60 7.46
CA LEU A 915 -18.30 -32.65 7.99
C LEU A 915 -17.66 -31.31 8.43
N PRO A 916 -16.54 -31.28 9.18
CA PRO A 916 -15.84 -30.03 9.46
C PRO A 916 -15.33 -29.32 8.20
N VAL A 917 -14.79 -30.06 7.23
CA VAL A 917 -14.31 -29.47 5.96
C VAL A 917 -15.48 -28.87 5.18
N LEU A 918 -16.62 -29.56 5.11
CA LEU A 918 -17.84 -29.05 4.50
C LEU A 918 -18.33 -27.76 5.19
N ALA A 919 -18.33 -27.72 6.52
CA ALA A 919 -18.67 -26.53 7.30
C ALA A 919 -17.75 -25.34 6.97
N VAL A 920 -16.44 -25.57 6.87
CA VAL A 920 -15.46 -24.55 6.45
C VAL A 920 -15.74 -24.08 5.01
N CYS A 921 -16.12 -24.98 4.10
CA CYS A 921 -16.46 -24.63 2.72
C CYS A 921 -17.73 -23.79 2.62
N VAL A 922 -18.77 -24.12 3.40
CA VAL A 922 -20.00 -23.31 3.51
C VAL A 922 -19.66 -21.91 4.02
N PHE A 923 -18.88 -21.83 5.10
CA PHE A 923 -18.42 -20.56 5.67
C PHE A 923 -17.63 -19.75 4.62
N GLY A 924 -16.64 -20.35 3.97
CA GLY A 924 -15.79 -19.69 2.96
C GLY A 924 -16.59 -19.21 1.74
N THR A 925 -17.55 -19.99 1.25
CA THR A 925 -18.41 -19.64 0.12
C THR A 925 -19.20 -18.35 0.40
N VAL A 926 -19.72 -18.19 1.62
CA VAL A 926 -20.50 -17.00 2.00
C VAL A 926 -19.60 -15.84 2.41
N PHE A 927 -18.52 -16.09 3.15
CA PHE A 927 -17.58 -15.06 3.62
C PHE A 927 -16.94 -14.30 2.45
N PHE A 928 -16.49 -15.03 1.42
CA PHE A 928 -15.83 -14.42 0.26
C PHE A 928 -16.79 -13.94 -0.84
N ARG A 929 -18.11 -14.18 -0.71
CA ARG A 929 -19.12 -13.89 -1.76
C ARG A 929 -19.07 -12.46 -2.28
N SER A 930 -18.88 -11.48 -1.40
CA SER A 930 -18.77 -10.05 -1.75
C SER A 930 -17.33 -9.54 -1.82
N ALA A 931 -16.34 -10.39 -1.53
CA ALA A 931 -14.93 -10.03 -1.47
C ALA A 931 -14.15 -10.49 -2.71
N SER A 932 -14.35 -11.74 -3.15
CA SER A 932 -13.57 -12.34 -4.23
C SER A 932 -14.32 -13.51 -4.88
N SER A 933 -14.76 -13.29 -6.13
CA SER A 933 -15.38 -14.31 -6.99
C SER A 933 -14.56 -15.61 -7.15
N PRO A 934 -13.23 -15.58 -7.43
CA PRO A 934 -12.45 -16.81 -7.56
C PRO A 934 -12.35 -17.58 -6.24
N LEU A 935 -12.22 -16.90 -5.10
CA LEU A 935 -12.23 -17.55 -3.78
C LEU A 935 -13.59 -18.17 -3.46
N THR A 936 -14.70 -17.50 -3.79
CA THR A 936 -16.03 -18.10 -3.67
C THR A 936 -16.15 -19.36 -4.51
N THR A 937 -15.65 -19.34 -5.74
CA THR A 937 -15.67 -20.52 -6.63
C THR A 937 -14.78 -21.65 -6.10
N PHE A 938 -13.62 -21.32 -5.53
CA PHE A 938 -12.73 -22.26 -4.86
C PHE A 938 -13.46 -23.01 -3.72
N TRP A 939 -14.03 -22.27 -2.77
CA TRP A 939 -14.74 -22.87 -1.63
C TRP A 939 -15.98 -23.63 -2.07
N GLN A 940 -16.71 -23.13 -3.07
CA GLN A 940 -17.89 -23.81 -3.60
C GLN A 940 -17.53 -25.10 -4.34
N THR A 941 -16.44 -25.12 -5.11
CA THR A 941 -15.98 -26.34 -5.81
C THR A 941 -15.50 -27.38 -4.79
N MET A 942 -14.77 -26.94 -3.78
CA MET A 942 -14.32 -27.80 -2.69
C MET A 942 -15.51 -28.37 -1.89
N MET A 943 -16.54 -27.57 -1.62
CA MET A 943 -17.81 -28.03 -1.04
C MET A 943 -18.42 -29.18 -1.84
N PHE A 944 -18.40 -29.09 -3.17
CA PHE A 944 -18.90 -30.17 -4.04
C PHE A 944 -18.03 -31.41 -3.98
N ALA A 945 -16.71 -31.27 -3.93
CA ALA A 945 -15.83 -32.43 -3.76
C ALA A 945 -16.15 -33.21 -2.47
N GLN A 946 -16.35 -32.50 -1.35
CA GLN A 946 -16.75 -33.14 -0.09
C GLN A 946 -18.14 -33.77 -0.17
N LEU A 947 -19.09 -33.12 -0.86
CA LEU A 947 -20.43 -33.66 -1.06
C LEU A 947 -20.42 -34.98 -1.85
N TYR A 948 -19.59 -35.06 -2.89
CA TYR A 948 -19.47 -36.24 -3.74
C TYR A 948 -18.83 -37.42 -3.02
N GLU A 949 -17.76 -37.17 -2.26
CA GLU A 949 -17.11 -38.21 -1.44
C GLU A 949 -18.05 -38.71 -0.35
N PHE A 950 -18.77 -37.80 0.31
CA PHE A 950 -19.75 -38.16 1.33
C PHE A 950 -20.92 -38.99 0.77
N MET A 951 -21.25 -38.81 -0.51
CA MET A 951 -22.24 -39.63 -1.22
C MET A 951 -21.67 -40.95 -1.77
N GLY A 952 -20.37 -41.21 -1.61
CA GLY A 952 -19.70 -42.38 -2.15
C GLY A 952 -19.62 -42.39 -3.69
N ARG A 953 -19.70 -41.21 -4.32
CA ARG A 953 -19.75 -41.06 -5.79
C ARG A 953 -18.46 -40.51 -6.39
N LEU A 954 -17.38 -40.45 -5.61
CA LEU A 954 -16.12 -39.88 -6.07
C LEU A 954 -15.33 -40.87 -6.94
N SER A 955 -14.93 -40.44 -8.14
CA SER A 955 -13.96 -41.16 -8.98
C SER A 955 -12.72 -40.29 -9.23
N THR A 956 -11.56 -40.91 -9.45
CA THR A 956 -10.32 -40.17 -9.78
C THR A 956 -10.42 -39.44 -11.13
N GLU A 957 -11.23 -39.95 -12.06
CA GLU A 957 -11.54 -39.30 -13.34
C GLU A 957 -12.42 -38.05 -13.17
N ALA A 958 -13.21 -37.96 -12.09
CA ALA A 958 -14.10 -36.83 -11.82
C ALA A 958 -13.36 -35.49 -11.72
N ILE A 959 -12.10 -35.50 -11.25
CA ILE A 959 -11.27 -34.28 -11.15
C ILE A 959 -11.02 -33.68 -12.53
N GLY A 960 -10.60 -34.53 -13.49
CA GLY A 960 -10.31 -34.11 -14.85
C GLY A 960 -11.56 -33.64 -15.58
N VAL A 961 -12.67 -34.39 -15.46
CA VAL A 961 -13.96 -34.04 -16.06
C VAL A 961 -14.48 -32.70 -15.51
N ARG A 962 -14.35 -32.46 -14.19
CA ARG A 962 -14.79 -31.21 -13.55
C ARG A 962 -14.06 -29.98 -14.10
N ILE A 963 -12.74 -30.09 -14.29
CA ILE A 963 -11.93 -29.01 -14.85
C ILE A 963 -12.32 -28.79 -16.31
N LEU A 964 -12.40 -29.85 -17.11
CA LEU A 964 -12.68 -29.79 -18.54
C LEU A 964 -14.06 -29.20 -18.84
N GLU A 965 -15.12 -29.69 -18.19
CA GLU A 965 -16.48 -29.18 -18.38
C GLU A 965 -16.63 -27.73 -17.91
N THR A 966 -15.90 -27.33 -16.86
CA THR A 966 -15.85 -25.92 -16.43
C THR A 966 -15.21 -25.02 -17.46
N VAL A 967 -14.11 -25.48 -18.07
CA VAL A 967 -13.46 -24.77 -19.18
C VAL A 967 -14.40 -24.66 -20.37
N ILE A 968 -15.09 -25.74 -20.75
CA ILE A 968 -16.09 -25.73 -21.84
C ILE A 968 -17.17 -24.68 -21.56
N GLY A 969 -17.79 -24.71 -20.37
CA GLY A 969 -18.82 -23.74 -20.01
C GLY A 969 -18.32 -22.28 -20.06
N ALA A 970 -17.13 -22.01 -19.54
CA ALA A 970 -16.54 -20.67 -19.55
C ALA A 970 -16.19 -20.19 -20.98
N VAL A 971 -15.65 -21.08 -21.82
CA VAL A 971 -15.31 -20.77 -23.23
C VAL A 971 -16.58 -20.55 -24.05
N VAL A 972 -17.60 -21.38 -23.89
CA VAL A 972 -18.90 -21.22 -24.56
C VAL A 972 -19.53 -19.88 -24.18
N ALA A 973 -19.54 -19.53 -22.89
CA ALA A 973 -20.05 -18.24 -22.44
C ALA A 973 -19.32 -17.05 -23.09
N LEU A 974 -17.99 -17.14 -23.21
CA LEU A 974 -17.19 -16.11 -23.88
C LEU A 974 -17.52 -16.00 -25.37
N VAL A 975 -17.61 -17.14 -26.07
CA VAL A 975 -17.97 -17.18 -27.50
C VAL A 975 -19.37 -16.60 -27.71
N ILE A 976 -20.35 -16.97 -26.89
CA ILE A 976 -21.70 -16.42 -26.98
C ILE A 976 -21.72 -14.93 -26.66
N ALA A 977 -20.98 -14.46 -25.65
CA ALA A 977 -20.88 -13.03 -25.35
C ALA A 977 -20.21 -12.23 -26.48
N ALA A 978 -19.31 -12.85 -27.25
CA ALA A 978 -18.61 -12.23 -28.37
C ALA A 978 -19.39 -12.26 -29.69
N LEU A 979 -20.27 -13.26 -29.90
CA LEU A 979 -20.99 -13.46 -31.16
C LEU A 979 -22.47 -13.05 -31.12
N VAL A 980 -23.15 -13.21 -29.97
CA VAL A 980 -24.60 -12.99 -29.86
C VAL A 980 -24.86 -11.66 -29.17
N LEU A 981 -25.30 -10.65 -29.94
CA LEU A 981 -25.57 -9.28 -29.47
C LEU A 981 -24.37 -8.67 -28.69
N PRO A 982 -23.15 -8.63 -29.27
CA PRO A 982 -21.94 -8.33 -28.52
C PRO A 982 -21.91 -6.90 -27.96
N THR A 983 -21.55 -6.78 -26.68
CA THR A 983 -21.19 -5.49 -26.06
C THR A 983 -19.73 -5.50 -25.67
N ARG A 984 -18.90 -4.85 -26.49
CA ARG A 984 -17.46 -4.72 -26.23
C ARG A 984 -17.22 -3.88 -24.97
N THR A 985 -16.42 -4.38 -24.03
CA THR A 985 -16.10 -3.69 -22.77
C THR A 985 -15.52 -2.30 -23.03
N ARG A 986 -14.72 -2.12 -24.10
CA ARG A 986 -14.16 -0.82 -24.48
C ARG A 986 -15.23 0.20 -24.85
N THR A 987 -16.17 -0.17 -25.70
CA THR A 987 -17.28 0.71 -26.10
C THR A 987 -18.13 1.06 -24.88
N LYS A 988 -18.44 0.06 -24.04
CA LYS A 988 -19.20 0.29 -22.81
C LYS A 988 -18.47 1.24 -21.84
N TYR A 989 -17.16 1.08 -21.67
CA TYR A 989 -16.33 1.96 -20.85
C TYR A 989 -16.31 3.39 -21.41
N ALA A 990 -16.04 3.56 -22.70
CA ALA A 990 -16.00 4.86 -23.36
C ALA A 990 -17.35 5.60 -23.23
N THR A 991 -18.48 4.92 -23.47
CA THR A 991 -19.81 5.51 -23.32
C THR A 991 -20.12 5.91 -21.87
N GLN A 992 -19.71 5.10 -20.88
CA GLN A 992 -19.90 5.45 -19.47
C GLN A 992 -18.98 6.61 -19.04
N ALA A 993 -17.74 6.63 -19.52
CA ALA A 993 -16.77 7.69 -19.26
C ALA A 993 -17.22 9.02 -19.87
N GLU A 994 -17.70 8.99 -21.11
CA GLU A 994 -18.31 10.14 -21.80
C GLU A 994 -19.51 10.67 -21.01
N LYS A 995 -20.43 9.78 -20.58
CA LYS A 995 -21.60 10.18 -19.80
C LYS A 995 -21.24 10.81 -18.44
N LEU A 996 -20.20 10.29 -17.78
CA LEU A 996 -19.68 10.87 -16.55
C LEU A 996 -19.05 12.25 -16.79
N ALA A 997 -18.20 12.37 -17.81
CA ALA A 997 -17.59 13.64 -18.20
C ALA A 997 -18.65 14.69 -18.57
N GLN A 998 -19.72 14.32 -19.28
CA GLN A 998 -20.85 15.21 -19.58
C GLN A 998 -21.60 15.64 -18.32
N THR A 999 -21.79 14.73 -17.36
CA THR A 999 -22.47 15.06 -16.10
C THR A 999 -21.61 16.04 -15.28
N ILE A 1000 -20.30 15.87 -15.29
CA ILE A 1000 -19.35 16.77 -14.61
C ILE A 1000 -19.26 18.13 -15.33
N GLU A 1001 -19.11 18.15 -16.65
CA GLU A 1001 -19.13 19.38 -17.44
C GLU A 1001 -20.42 20.18 -17.19
N SER A 1002 -21.57 19.50 -17.19
CA SER A 1002 -22.88 20.13 -16.93
C SER A 1002 -22.94 20.80 -15.57
N ILE A 1003 -22.48 20.14 -14.49
CA ILE A 1003 -22.53 20.76 -13.15
C ILE A 1003 -21.48 21.87 -13.01
N THR A 1004 -20.29 21.72 -13.60
CA THR A 1004 -19.23 22.74 -13.54
C THR A 1004 -19.68 24.00 -14.29
N THR A 1005 -20.25 23.86 -15.48
CA THR A 1005 -20.75 24.98 -16.29
C THR A 1005 -21.97 25.65 -15.63
N GLU A 1006 -22.94 24.88 -15.15
CA GLU A 1006 -24.11 25.41 -14.42
C GLU A 1006 -23.66 26.19 -13.17
N THR A 1007 -22.73 25.65 -12.38
CA THR A 1007 -22.19 26.33 -11.18
C THR A 1007 -21.40 27.60 -11.55
N LEU A 1008 -20.62 27.57 -12.63
CA LEU A 1008 -19.85 28.71 -13.10
C LEU A 1008 -20.77 29.84 -13.58
N ASP A 1009 -21.83 29.51 -14.33
CA ASP A 1009 -22.84 30.46 -14.79
C ASP A 1009 -23.62 31.07 -13.62
N MET A 1010 -24.02 30.25 -12.64
CA MET A 1010 -24.69 30.71 -11.44
C MET A 1010 -23.82 31.67 -10.62
N TRP A 1011 -22.53 31.37 -10.50
CA TRP A 1011 -21.58 32.20 -9.76
C TRP A 1011 -21.32 33.54 -10.46
N LYS A 1012 -21.14 33.54 -11.79
CA LYS A 1012 -20.98 34.73 -12.64
C LYS A 1012 -22.16 35.71 -12.53
N HIS A 1013 -23.38 35.19 -12.50
CA HIS A 1013 -24.61 36.00 -12.45
C HIS A 1013 -25.11 36.29 -11.03
N ALA A 1014 -24.41 35.80 -10.00
CA ALA A 1014 -24.79 35.95 -8.59
C ALA A 1014 -26.28 35.61 -8.31
N THR A 1015 -26.81 34.57 -8.96
CA THR A 1015 -28.24 34.18 -8.85
C THR A 1015 -28.49 33.52 -7.48
N SER A 1016 -29.64 33.81 -6.83
CA SER A 1016 -30.02 33.15 -5.57
C SER A 1016 -30.44 31.70 -5.81
N LEU A 1017 -29.78 30.75 -5.17
CA LEU A 1017 -30.17 29.34 -5.15
C LEU A 1017 -31.54 29.18 -4.50
N THR A 1018 -32.51 28.65 -5.24
CA THR A 1018 -33.76 28.18 -4.65
C THR A 1018 -33.54 26.82 -3.99
N ALA A 1019 -34.41 26.40 -3.07
CA ALA A 1019 -34.35 25.06 -2.47
C ALA A 1019 -34.42 23.94 -3.54
N GLU A 1020 -35.05 24.21 -4.69
CA GLU A 1020 -35.11 23.28 -5.82
C GLU A 1020 -33.76 23.15 -6.54
N ASP A 1021 -32.94 24.20 -6.58
CA ASP A 1021 -31.62 24.17 -7.22
C ASP A 1021 -30.61 23.38 -6.38
N VAL A 1022 -30.65 23.52 -5.04
CA VAL A 1022 -29.82 22.75 -4.10
C VAL A 1022 -30.17 21.26 -4.16
N ASP A 1023 -31.46 20.93 -4.19
CA ASP A 1023 -31.92 19.55 -4.38
C ASP A 1023 -31.53 19.00 -5.76
N ARG A 1024 -31.48 19.83 -6.81
CA ARG A 1024 -31.00 19.43 -8.13
C ARG A 1024 -29.49 19.15 -8.14
N LEU A 1025 -28.67 20.04 -7.58
CA LEU A 1025 -27.21 19.88 -7.51
C LEU A 1025 -26.82 18.63 -6.71
N SER A 1026 -27.46 18.39 -5.56
CA SER A 1026 -27.23 17.18 -4.76
C SER A 1026 -27.60 15.89 -5.52
N LYS A 1027 -28.70 15.89 -6.30
CA LYS A 1027 -29.07 14.76 -7.17
C LYS A 1027 -28.04 14.51 -8.27
N ILE A 1028 -27.47 15.56 -8.86
CA ILE A 1028 -26.39 15.43 -9.86
C ILE A 1028 -25.13 14.88 -9.20
N GLU A 1029 -24.80 15.32 -7.98
CA GLU A 1029 -23.67 14.82 -7.21
C GLU A 1029 -23.75 13.33 -6.87
N ILE A 1030 -24.93 12.87 -6.46
CA ILE A 1030 -25.21 11.44 -6.25
C ILE A 1030 -25.04 10.68 -7.56
N ARG A 1031 -25.61 11.20 -8.66
CA ARG A 1031 -25.53 10.58 -9.98
C ARG A 1031 -24.09 10.44 -10.49
N MET A 1032 -23.24 11.46 -10.33
CA MET A 1032 -21.83 11.39 -10.71
C MET A 1032 -21.09 10.28 -9.93
N THR A 1033 -21.42 10.12 -8.64
CA THR A 1033 -20.84 9.05 -7.80
C THR A 1033 -21.29 7.67 -8.25
N GLU A 1034 -22.58 7.51 -8.57
CA GLU A 1034 -23.12 6.26 -9.11
C GLU A 1034 -22.49 5.91 -10.45
N GLN A 1035 -22.35 6.88 -11.35
CA GLN A 1035 -21.71 6.71 -12.66
C GLN A 1035 -20.23 6.33 -12.55
N LEU A 1036 -19.48 6.94 -11.63
CA LEU A 1036 -18.08 6.59 -11.38
C LEU A 1036 -17.95 5.15 -10.84
N ARG A 1037 -18.85 4.76 -9.95
CA ARG A 1037 -18.90 3.37 -9.44
C ARG A 1037 -19.20 2.38 -10.56
N ASP A 1038 -20.15 2.68 -11.44
CA ASP A 1038 -20.46 1.86 -12.61
C ASP A 1038 -19.28 1.77 -13.59
N LEU A 1039 -18.59 2.90 -13.80
CA LEU A 1039 -17.40 2.97 -14.64
C LEU A 1039 -16.26 2.10 -14.08
N GLN A 1040 -16.01 2.13 -12.76
CA GLN A 1040 -15.02 1.28 -12.10
C GLN A 1040 -15.33 -0.22 -12.26
N VAL A 1041 -16.61 -0.60 -12.14
CA VAL A 1041 -17.03 -1.99 -12.35
C VAL A 1041 -16.76 -2.41 -13.79
N THR A 1042 -17.13 -1.58 -14.78
CA THR A 1042 -16.89 -1.85 -16.20
C THR A 1042 -15.40 -1.85 -16.56
N ALA A 1043 -14.56 -1.07 -15.87
CA ALA A 1043 -13.12 -1.01 -16.11
C ALA A 1043 -12.35 -2.25 -15.61
N THR A 1044 -12.92 -3.02 -14.67
CA THR A 1044 -12.25 -4.16 -14.01
C THR A 1044 -11.60 -5.16 -14.98
N PRO A 1045 -12.25 -5.58 -16.09
CA PRO A 1045 -11.66 -6.45 -17.11
C PRO A 1045 -10.52 -5.81 -17.89
N LEU A 1046 -10.61 -4.51 -18.15
CA LEU A 1046 -9.58 -3.77 -18.89
C LEU A 1046 -8.29 -3.65 -18.07
N ARG A 1047 -8.37 -3.70 -16.73
CA ARG A 1047 -7.22 -3.66 -15.81
C ARG A 1047 -6.40 -4.97 -15.77
N HIS A 1048 -6.99 -6.09 -16.18
CA HIS A 1048 -6.40 -7.43 -16.08
C HIS A 1048 -6.20 -8.11 -17.45
N GLY A 1049 -6.44 -7.38 -18.56
CA GLY A 1049 -6.32 -7.92 -19.90
C GLY A 1049 -4.86 -8.15 -20.33
N LEU A 1050 -4.58 -9.32 -20.90
CA LEU A 1050 -3.31 -9.62 -21.57
C LEU A 1050 -3.25 -8.86 -22.91
N GLY A 1051 -2.52 -7.73 -22.96
CA GLY A 1051 -2.11 -7.09 -24.21
C GLY A 1051 -2.04 -5.56 -24.19
N LYS A 1052 -0.89 -5.03 -24.63
CA LYS A 1052 -0.53 -3.68 -25.17
C LYS A 1052 -1.31 -2.40 -24.75
N PHE A 1053 -2.08 -2.41 -23.67
CA PHE A 1053 -2.39 -1.22 -22.89
C PHE A 1053 -1.57 -1.34 -21.61
N ASP A 1054 -0.77 -0.32 -21.30
CA ASP A 1054 -0.13 -0.23 -20.00
C ASP A 1054 -1.28 -0.23 -18.96
N PRO A 1055 -1.37 -1.20 -18.04
CA PRO A 1055 -2.38 -1.19 -16.97
C PRO A 1055 -2.40 0.14 -16.20
N GLY A 1056 -1.33 0.92 -16.29
CA GLY A 1056 -1.26 2.31 -15.84
C GLY A 1056 -2.27 3.27 -16.47
N SER A 1057 -2.68 3.14 -17.74
CA SER A 1057 -3.51 4.17 -18.41
C SER A 1057 -4.95 4.20 -17.92
N ILE A 1058 -5.60 3.05 -17.76
CA ILE A 1058 -6.97 2.96 -17.24
C ILE A 1058 -7.01 3.34 -15.76
N ASP A 1059 -6.00 2.92 -14.99
CA ASP A 1059 -5.88 3.30 -13.59
C ASP A 1059 -5.68 4.83 -13.47
N THR A 1060 -4.90 5.44 -14.36
CA THR A 1060 -4.71 6.90 -14.41
C THR A 1060 -5.99 7.63 -14.83
N GLN A 1061 -6.73 7.12 -15.82
CA GLN A 1061 -8.04 7.68 -16.20
C GLN A 1061 -9.06 7.59 -15.06
N LEU A 1062 -9.11 6.45 -14.35
CA LEU A 1062 -9.99 6.31 -13.19
C LEU A 1062 -9.59 7.27 -12.06
N THR A 1063 -8.29 7.42 -11.79
CA THR A 1063 -7.78 8.42 -10.83
C THR A 1063 -8.13 9.84 -11.26
N GLY A 1064 -7.96 10.18 -12.54
CA GLY A 1064 -8.36 11.47 -13.09
C GLY A 1064 -9.85 11.75 -12.91
N PHE A 1065 -10.74 10.76 -13.15
CA PHE A 1065 -12.17 10.93 -12.87
C PHE A 1065 -12.49 11.13 -11.38
N TRP A 1066 -11.71 10.54 -10.48
CA TRP A 1066 -11.85 10.78 -9.03
C TRP A 1066 -11.43 12.18 -8.64
N GLU A 1067 -10.26 12.63 -9.10
CA GLU A 1067 -9.77 13.99 -8.90
C GLU A 1067 -10.74 15.03 -9.50
N LEU A 1068 -11.24 14.77 -10.71
CA LEU A 1068 -12.22 15.62 -11.38
C LEU A 1068 -13.51 15.74 -10.55
N LEU A 1069 -14.05 14.60 -10.07
CA LEU A 1069 -15.26 14.57 -9.25
C LEU A 1069 -15.06 15.25 -7.90
N TYR A 1070 -13.89 15.10 -7.29
CA TYR A 1070 -13.49 15.89 -6.13
C TYR A 1070 -13.50 17.37 -6.45
N TYR A 1071 -12.59 17.84 -7.30
CA TYR A 1071 -12.40 19.27 -7.50
C TYR A 1071 -13.68 19.97 -7.97
N THR A 1072 -14.54 19.26 -8.71
CA THR A 1072 -15.89 19.72 -9.04
C THR A 1072 -16.77 19.90 -7.81
N ARG A 1073 -16.82 18.94 -6.87
CA ARG A 1073 -17.55 19.11 -5.59
C ARG A 1073 -17.02 20.28 -4.78
N GLN A 1074 -15.69 20.39 -4.67
CA GLN A 1074 -15.06 21.45 -3.90
C GLN A 1074 -15.36 22.81 -4.52
N PHE A 1075 -15.36 22.89 -5.85
CA PHE A 1075 -15.79 24.08 -6.59
C PHE A 1075 -17.25 24.41 -6.31
N VAL A 1076 -18.18 23.45 -6.39
CA VAL A 1076 -19.61 23.66 -6.07
C VAL A 1076 -19.79 24.19 -4.65
N ALA A 1077 -19.22 23.52 -3.65
CA ALA A 1077 -19.33 23.92 -2.24
C ALA A 1077 -18.67 25.28 -1.96
N SER A 1078 -17.49 25.54 -2.53
CA SER A 1078 -16.77 26.81 -2.34
C SER A 1078 -17.42 27.95 -3.10
N ALA A 1079 -18.03 27.70 -4.26
CA ALA A 1079 -18.81 28.69 -5.00
C ALA A 1079 -20.10 29.07 -4.26
N GLU A 1080 -20.75 28.12 -3.57
CA GLU A 1080 -21.90 28.40 -2.70
C GLU A 1080 -21.53 29.33 -1.53
N GLN A 1081 -20.39 29.09 -0.87
CA GLN A 1081 -19.90 29.90 0.25
C GLN A 1081 -19.35 31.26 -0.22
N GLY A 1082 -18.46 31.24 -1.22
CA GLY A 1082 -17.82 32.41 -1.83
C GLY A 1082 -18.79 33.32 -2.59
N ARG A 1083 -20.03 32.90 -2.83
CA ARG A 1083 -21.13 33.78 -3.28
C ARG A 1083 -21.33 34.99 -2.38
N THR A 1084 -21.10 34.83 -1.07
CA THR A 1084 -21.22 35.93 -0.10
C THR A 1084 -20.08 36.96 -0.24
N ALA A 1085 -18.93 36.50 -0.74
CA ALA A 1085 -17.73 37.28 -0.94
C ALA A 1085 -17.44 37.42 -2.45
N LYS A 1086 -18.12 38.37 -3.11
CA LYS A 1086 -18.00 38.62 -4.57
C LYS A 1086 -16.55 38.55 -5.07
N ALA A 1087 -16.29 37.67 -6.04
CA ALA A 1087 -15.00 37.60 -6.71
C ALA A 1087 -14.74 38.87 -7.56
N LYS A 1088 -13.52 39.41 -7.50
CA LYS A 1088 -13.10 40.64 -8.21
C LYS A 1088 -12.41 40.34 -9.55
N LEU A 1089 -13.01 39.45 -10.35
CA LEU A 1089 -12.55 39.13 -11.69
C LEU A 1089 -13.12 40.11 -12.73
N THR A 1090 -12.31 40.50 -13.72
CA THR A 1090 -12.75 41.30 -14.88
C THR A 1090 -13.59 40.47 -15.84
N VAL A 1091 -14.40 41.13 -16.68
CA VAL A 1091 -15.26 40.45 -17.69
C VAL A 1091 -14.42 39.59 -18.65
N GLU A 1092 -13.26 40.09 -19.08
CA GLU A 1092 -12.34 39.35 -19.96
C GLU A 1092 -11.76 38.09 -19.27
N GLN A 1093 -11.47 38.16 -17.95
CA GLN A 1093 -10.99 37.02 -17.19
C GLN A 1093 -12.07 35.94 -17.01
N TRP A 1094 -13.33 36.35 -16.78
CA TRP A 1094 -14.46 35.42 -16.76
C TRP A 1094 -14.66 34.71 -18.10
N GLU A 1095 -14.60 35.45 -19.21
CA GLU A 1095 -14.72 34.87 -20.56
C GLU A 1095 -13.57 33.92 -20.87
N LYS A 1096 -12.33 34.26 -20.47
CA LYS A 1096 -11.15 33.39 -20.63
C LYS A 1096 -11.32 32.09 -19.85
N LEU A 1097 -11.77 32.15 -18.60
CA LEU A 1097 -11.99 31.00 -17.72
C LEU A 1097 -13.11 30.07 -18.23
N GLU A 1098 -14.23 30.65 -18.68
CA GLU A 1098 -15.37 29.92 -19.25
C GLU A 1098 -14.98 29.23 -20.55
N LYS A 1099 -14.25 29.94 -21.43
CA LYS A 1099 -13.76 29.39 -22.70
C LYS A 1099 -12.76 28.26 -22.46
N ALA A 1100 -11.75 28.46 -21.61
CA ALA A 1100 -10.75 27.43 -21.32
C ALA A 1100 -11.39 26.17 -20.70
N THR A 1101 -12.35 26.35 -19.78
CA THR A 1101 -13.06 25.23 -19.15
C THR A 1101 -13.88 24.45 -20.19
N ARG A 1102 -14.62 25.15 -21.06
CA ARG A 1102 -15.39 24.53 -22.14
C ARG A 1102 -14.51 23.79 -23.15
N ASP A 1103 -13.40 24.41 -23.57
CA ASP A 1103 -12.48 23.84 -24.56
C ASP A 1103 -11.80 22.58 -23.99
N ASN A 1104 -11.40 22.58 -22.71
CA ASN A 1104 -10.83 21.43 -22.03
C ASN A 1104 -11.82 20.25 -21.92
N PHE A 1105 -13.07 20.50 -21.49
CA PHE A 1105 -14.09 19.43 -21.43
C PHE A 1105 -14.48 18.94 -22.82
N ALA A 1106 -14.57 19.81 -23.82
CA ALA A 1106 -14.81 19.40 -25.22
C ALA A 1106 -13.67 18.52 -25.76
N ALA A 1107 -12.42 18.83 -25.43
CA ALA A 1107 -11.28 17.98 -25.75
C ALA A 1107 -11.39 16.60 -25.07
N LEU A 1108 -11.75 16.54 -23.78
CA LEU A 1108 -11.96 15.28 -23.06
C LEU A 1108 -13.12 14.45 -23.63
N LEU A 1109 -14.22 15.08 -24.02
CA LEU A 1109 -15.34 14.38 -24.67
C LEU A 1109 -14.95 13.85 -26.05
N SER A 1110 -14.16 14.61 -26.82
CA SER A 1110 -13.66 14.17 -28.14
C SER A 1110 -12.79 12.91 -28.03
N VAL A 1111 -11.98 12.80 -26.96
CA VAL A 1111 -11.18 11.62 -26.63
C VAL A 1111 -12.07 10.38 -26.47
N PHE A 1112 -13.12 10.46 -25.65
CA PHE A 1112 -14.00 9.30 -25.41
C PHE A 1112 -14.89 8.94 -26.61
N ARG A 1113 -15.19 9.93 -27.46
CA ARG A 1113 -15.90 9.72 -28.75
C ARG A 1113 -15.00 9.16 -29.86
N GLY A 1114 -13.68 9.13 -29.66
CA GLY A 1114 -12.71 8.72 -30.69
C GLY A 1114 -12.57 9.71 -31.83
N GLN A 1115 -12.82 11.00 -31.58
CA GLN A 1115 -12.71 12.09 -32.54
C GLN A 1115 -11.34 12.79 -32.44
N SER A 1116 -11.03 13.69 -33.38
CA SER A 1116 -9.79 14.48 -33.33
C SER A 1116 -9.78 15.40 -32.11
N VAL A 1117 -8.72 15.29 -31.30
CA VAL A 1117 -8.57 16.02 -30.04
C VAL A 1117 -8.13 17.46 -30.33
N GLY A 1118 -8.87 18.44 -29.80
CA GLY A 1118 -8.49 19.85 -29.81
C GLY A 1118 -7.38 20.18 -28.80
N PRO A 1119 -6.76 21.37 -28.84
CA PRO A 1119 -5.77 21.76 -27.83
C PRO A 1119 -6.42 21.82 -26.44
N ALA A 1120 -5.80 21.18 -25.45
CA ALA A 1120 -6.16 21.32 -24.04
C ALA A 1120 -5.12 22.21 -23.34
N ASP A 1121 -5.59 23.16 -22.55
CA ASP A 1121 -4.73 24.09 -21.81
C ASP A 1121 -4.63 23.65 -20.34
N ALA A 1122 -3.43 23.28 -19.93
CA ALA A 1122 -3.14 22.83 -18.56
C ALA A 1122 -2.90 24.00 -17.60
N ASP A 1123 -2.64 25.20 -18.13
CA ASP A 1123 -2.35 26.39 -17.35
C ASP A 1123 -3.29 27.53 -17.78
N ILE A 1124 -4.41 27.64 -17.06
CA ILE A 1124 -5.39 28.70 -17.32
C ILE A 1124 -4.84 30.10 -16.96
N GLY A 1125 -3.64 30.18 -16.38
CA GLY A 1125 -3.01 31.42 -15.91
C GLY A 1125 -3.64 31.94 -14.63
N LEU A 1126 -4.11 31.05 -13.75
CA LEU A 1126 -4.63 31.44 -12.42
C LEU A 1126 -3.48 31.80 -11.46
N ASP A 1127 -2.24 31.37 -11.72
CA ASP A 1127 -1.04 31.78 -10.97
C ASP A 1127 -0.65 33.25 -11.25
N ASP A 1128 -1.14 33.84 -12.37
CA ASP A 1128 -1.01 35.27 -12.69
C ASP A 1128 -2.07 36.14 -11.97
N LEU A 1129 -3.09 35.54 -11.35
CA LEU A 1129 -4.05 36.23 -10.48
C LEU A 1129 -3.42 36.32 -9.08
N GLY A 1130 -2.61 37.35 -8.86
CA GLY A 1130 -1.86 37.51 -7.61
C GLY A 1130 -2.69 37.32 -6.32
N ASP A 1131 -2.04 36.79 -5.28
CA ASP A 1131 -2.55 36.44 -3.94
C ASP A 1131 -3.32 37.55 -3.17
N ASP A 1132 -3.51 38.76 -3.71
CA ASP A 1132 -3.87 39.97 -2.94
C ASP A 1132 -5.22 40.66 -3.31
N ALA A 1133 -6.11 40.05 -4.11
CA ALA A 1133 -7.40 40.68 -4.48
C ALA A 1133 -8.69 39.97 -4.02
N GLU A 1134 -8.65 38.65 -3.82
CA GLU A 1134 -9.84 37.82 -3.66
C GLU A 1134 -10.12 37.41 -2.20
N PRO A 1135 -11.40 37.33 -1.77
CA PRO A 1135 -11.76 36.70 -0.52
C PRO A 1135 -11.29 35.23 -0.46
N ARG A 1136 -10.89 34.73 0.72
CA ARG A 1136 -10.38 33.35 0.91
C ARG A 1136 -11.28 32.26 0.31
N GLU A 1137 -12.59 32.48 0.35
CA GLU A 1137 -13.61 31.56 -0.17
C GLU A 1137 -13.65 31.57 -1.71
N ALA A 1138 -13.51 32.75 -2.34
CA ALA A 1138 -13.42 32.89 -3.79
C ALA A 1138 -12.10 32.31 -4.33
N GLU A 1139 -11.00 32.49 -3.60
CA GLU A 1139 -9.71 31.88 -3.92
C GLU A 1139 -9.77 30.35 -3.87
N ALA A 1140 -10.43 29.77 -2.86
CA ALA A 1140 -10.64 28.33 -2.76
C ALA A 1140 -11.45 27.79 -3.96
N ALA A 1141 -12.50 28.50 -4.39
CA ALA A 1141 -13.29 28.14 -5.56
C ALA A 1141 -12.46 28.20 -6.86
N LEU A 1142 -11.66 29.26 -7.06
CA LEU A 1142 -10.81 29.40 -8.25
C LEU A 1142 -9.73 28.33 -8.32
N ARG A 1143 -9.09 28.00 -7.19
CA ARG A 1143 -8.10 26.91 -7.14
C ARG A 1143 -8.73 25.55 -7.42
N ALA A 1144 -9.92 25.27 -6.88
CA ALA A 1144 -10.62 24.02 -7.16
C ALA A 1144 -10.96 23.89 -8.66
N LEU A 1145 -11.43 24.96 -9.29
CA LEU A 1145 -11.68 25.00 -10.73
C LEU A 1145 -10.39 24.87 -11.57
N ALA A 1146 -9.29 25.49 -11.13
CA ALA A 1146 -7.96 25.35 -11.75
C ALA A 1146 -7.54 23.89 -11.80
N ARG A 1147 -7.66 23.20 -10.66
CA ARG A 1147 -7.25 21.81 -10.50
C ARG A 1147 -8.14 20.87 -11.30
N ALA A 1148 -9.46 21.12 -11.33
CA ALA A 1148 -10.37 20.36 -12.19
C ALA A 1148 -9.93 20.43 -13.67
N ASN A 1149 -9.66 21.64 -14.17
CA ASN A 1149 -9.18 21.86 -15.54
C ASN A 1149 -7.80 21.24 -15.82
N GLN A 1150 -6.87 21.35 -14.87
CA GLN A 1150 -5.55 20.72 -14.97
C GLN A 1150 -5.69 19.19 -15.07
N THR A 1151 -6.55 18.58 -14.24
CA THR A 1151 -6.87 17.16 -14.31
C THR A 1151 -7.47 16.79 -15.68
N VAL A 1152 -8.38 17.61 -16.22
CA VAL A 1152 -8.92 17.40 -17.58
C VAL A 1152 -7.81 17.41 -18.63
N ALA A 1153 -6.93 18.43 -18.62
CA ALA A 1153 -5.85 18.56 -19.58
C ALA A 1153 -4.85 17.39 -19.49
N LEU A 1154 -4.52 16.93 -18.27
CA LEU A 1154 -3.70 15.74 -18.06
C LEU A 1154 -4.37 14.47 -18.61
N MET A 1155 -5.67 14.29 -18.36
CA MET A 1155 -6.43 13.16 -18.90
C MET A 1155 -6.47 13.17 -20.43
N VAL A 1156 -6.57 14.35 -21.06
CA VAL A 1156 -6.53 14.51 -22.52
C VAL A 1156 -5.14 14.17 -23.09
N ASN A 1157 -4.08 14.62 -22.42
CA ASN A 1157 -2.70 14.32 -22.80
C ASN A 1157 -2.36 12.82 -22.66
N ASP A 1158 -2.80 12.19 -21.58
CA ASP A 1158 -2.57 10.77 -21.31
C ASP A 1158 -3.38 9.84 -22.24
N ALA A 1159 -4.55 10.28 -22.68
CA ALA A 1159 -5.42 9.51 -23.57
C ALA A 1159 -5.11 9.74 -25.05
N SER A 1160 -4.56 10.90 -25.40
CA SER A 1160 -3.98 11.14 -26.71
C SER A 1160 -2.69 10.31 -26.82
N PRO A 1161 -2.55 9.40 -27.80
CA PRO A 1161 -1.26 8.79 -28.08
C PRO A 1161 -0.31 9.89 -28.60
N GLN A 1162 0.28 10.68 -27.72
CA GLN A 1162 1.21 11.72 -28.10
C GLN A 1162 2.54 11.06 -28.48
N ALA A 1163 2.84 11.12 -29.77
CA ALA A 1163 3.97 11.92 -30.22
C ALA A 1163 5.32 11.68 -29.50
N ALA A 1164 5.61 10.44 -29.10
CA ALA A 1164 6.96 10.02 -28.74
C ALA A 1164 7.96 10.22 -29.90
N GLU A 1165 7.48 10.44 -31.14
CA GLU A 1165 8.33 10.85 -32.27
C GLU A 1165 8.65 12.36 -32.33
N VAL A 1166 7.87 13.25 -31.68
CA VAL A 1166 8.09 14.70 -31.82
C VAL A 1166 9.18 15.19 -30.86
N TRP A 1167 9.32 14.58 -29.69
CA TRP A 1167 10.42 14.90 -28.76
C TRP A 1167 11.77 14.36 -29.27
N TRP A 1168 11.79 13.20 -29.92
CA TRP A 1168 13.00 12.67 -30.55
C TRP A 1168 13.42 13.45 -31.81
N ARG A 1169 12.49 13.99 -32.61
CA ARG A 1169 12.83 14.82 -33.78
C ARG A 1169 13.28 16.24 -33.43
N ARG A 1170 12.99 16.75 -32.23
CA ARG A 1170 13.54 18.03 -31.74
C ARG A 1170 14.87 17.88 -31.00
N ALA A 1171 15.24 16.68 -30.56
CA ALA A 1171 16.56 16.39 -29.99
C ALA A 1171 17.63 16.04 -31.06
N GLN A 1172 17.24 15.95 -32.34
CA GLN A 1172 18.13 15.74 -33.50
C GLN A 1172 18.25 16.99 -34.41
N LYS A 1173 17.77 18.14 -33.96
CA LYS A 1173 18.09 19.47 -34.52
C LYS A 1173 18.65 20.32 -33.41
#